data_AF-A0A1Z5JEF2-F1
#
_entry.id   AF-A0A1Z5JEF2-F1
#
_cell.length_a   1.000
_cell.length_b   1.000
_cell.length_c   1.000
_cell.angle_alpha   90.00
_cell.angle_beta   90.00
_cell.angle_gamma   90.00
#
_symmetry.space_group_name_H-M   'P 1'
#
loop_
_entity.id
_entity.type
_entity.pdbx_description
1 polymer ?
#
loop_
_entity_poly.entity_id
_entity_poly.type
_entity_poly.pdbx_seq_one_letter_code
_entity_poly.pdbx_strand_id
1 'polypeptide(L)'
;MAKRSRAKKNKSKDDHDASAAEDPFVPSPSTFPEIAIDVPKKFSRMRLEAIFYPKFENEQKENQRIREQMKECVLNQQGYLEASIKHSGSLILWSGGERFYSKNSTNNVFTDCAEILLRQHFVRAYWNDDNNDGERMFRECSEYVQQNRYTLAFEVVTSFLGDHGDRPNRDFLILTAVAVKSASPYFMPTLELVELAQRFRLPHNDAWVFSTPAAVESLFSIYDNSRETGLASTINPALSEAADVHVSSMYPHEIFQGDIMEGIVIRYVASPGDLAATLDRVKDLSKKSINILESIVPSTLAACPDLVKQKSDENTQRSVIRADLRKIYTASQLCDERAFDLEVKNLLEKSQKERQTVKAKQFTSSDITQIVETLQQSSDSETKRIAGTISLLASLKDRVQYALFREQTSDTNRWLCIVHVLFDRTFPKYRERNKDSLSMELFRGFCIELMEHANEDENIDDAAILHSSTQKHEEPLMLKMKLLPYMIRTFCCRNGLATIKSGGPSAFSFYCQNLLSKWGISRQGIEAWQPFLDAWGVYAGAVLAGSSVIPDGREDFLGDGPPKVVLNSRNFLDHVFYFTKLYDAGFYSELSHRPDESGSFRGLFIVVGPDAVSASAVADFLANQWCSAKRLDDVSELDKAFMERSLMRGGGHVLSVGLLDNYGGSGKVRELVKEYKDVIMMVLFDVVGNSDIMKEPKTKGLLNSWQKIDCGKVFTLSGKSLFREDGSLEADENIETMVNECTFRNSYERPGILVFFPQIPGCGKSCLTSDEHRIRAAIENSSVAEKSRKVLVIAGDQTKDKYWPKVRHTRLRDTSSVVLADKNAPTPSWGTIGEVCEFTQAVAVPVLPQDALQTTEIVGVRSLHGDDGADKLHVYPYSLAYLAVCMARVLDRPPGSHQGKLDCGTKRACIIVLQFYSLYRNLTAEQFEEVMKSKFENRGATFSALPINIPFFRTGAVDEDLPIDLQEVLMDGLKLMFGNELDREKIKSLSEAEKKDAKRIENEALDEMDRRLQAVISLHRDSILALSIEEETTKEKFVSQLKEKVAACDEMKSYDSKPTKFIKLASLDVNREDIMSIFESFQSEAHLQEVLANVVGDREIGEVFNGSDRRIVTKPHVTLAHFSDMTQDELRKTFDHLFGRKVTLSVVAVYWSSENVALEVKVDSTTTCGIELPPSRNEFTHITVWVHDKSSAVKSNQLPKLVENEEASKFDFHQPFLLEGSVSLWES
;
A
#
# COMPACT_ATOMS: atom_id res chain seq x y z
N MET A 1 -17.06 -53.23 38.61
CA MET A 1 -17.65 -53.39 37.26
C MET A 1 -17.60 -52.05 36.53
N ALA A 2 -17.17 -52.11 35.27
CA ALA A 2 -17.30 -51.13 34.17
C ALA A 2 -16.63 -49.74 34.26
N LYS A 3 -15.56 -49.57 33.46
CA LYS A 3 -15.04 -48.32 32.88
C LYS A 3 -15.89 -47.87 31.69
N ARG A 4 -16.02 -46.54 31.45
CA ARG A 4 -16.24 -45.86 30.14
C ARG A 4 -15.95 -44.35 30.29
N SER A 5 -14.80 -43.85 29.81
CA SER A 5 -14.54 -43.15 28.54
C SER A 5 -15.09 -41.70 28.45
N ARG A 6 -14.19 -40.71 28.57
CA ARG A 6 -14.40 -39.27 28.30
C ARG A 6 -14.10 -38.94 26.83
N ALA A 7 -14.96 -38.14 26.20
CA ALA A 7 -14.74 -37.57 24.88
C ALA A 7 -14.10 -36.16 24.98
N LYS A 8 -13.02 -35.92 24.23
CA LYS A 8 -12.44 -34.60 23.97
C LYS A 8 -13.01 -34.06 22.65
N LYS A 9 -13.53 -32.83 22.63
CA LYS A 9 -13.84 -32.07 21.40
C LYS A 9 -12.76 -30.99 21.21
N ASN A 10 -12.09 -31.06 20.07
CA ASN A 10 -11.04 -30.13 19.61
C ASN A 10 -11.66 -28.87 19.00
N LYS A 11 -11.04 -27.73 19.28
CA LYS A 11 -11.16 -26.46 18.54
C LYS A 11 -10.40 -26.58 17.22
N SER A 12 -11.01 -26.23 16.09
CA SER A 12 -10.30 -25.93 14.84
C SER A 12 -10.29 -24.42 14.64
N LYS A 13 -9.10 -23.84 14.50
CA LYS A 13 -8.87 -22.53 13.89
C LYS A 13 -8.97 -22.73 12.38
N ASP A 14 -9.78 -21.93 11.69
CA ASP A 14 -9.82 -21.91 10.23
C ASP A 14 -8.95 -20.75 9.73
N ASP A 15 -7.80 -21.10 9.16
CA ASP A 15 -6.97 -20.22 8.35
C ASP A 15 -7.61 -20.11 6.96
N HIS A 16 -8.02 -18.90 6.56
CA HIS A 16 -8.50 -18.61 5.21
C HIS A 16 -7.31 -18.56 4.23
N ASP A 17 -7.06 -19.70 3.61
CA ASP A 17 -6.10 -19.89 2.54
C ASP A 17 -6.71 -19.41 1.21
N ALA A 18 -6.19 -18.30 0.67
CA ALA A 18 -6.65 -17.65 -0.56
C ALA A 18 -6.20 -18.37 -1.85
N SER A 19 -5.92 -19.67 -1.76
CA SER A 19 -5.41 -20.50 -2.86
C SER A 19 -6.46 -21.49 -3.40
N ALA A 20 -7.65 -21.55 -2.81
CA ALA A 20 -8.67 -22.55 -3.11
C ALA A 20 -10.07 -21.98 -3.41
N ALA A 21 -10.15 -20.81 -4.04
CA ALA A 21 -11.33 -20.52 -4.84
C ALA A 21 -11.24 -21.41 -6.08
N GLU A 22 -12.11 -22.43 -6.18
CA GLU A 22 -12.43 -23.03 -7.48
C GLU A 22 -12.87 -21.86 -8.37
N ASP A 23 -12.06 -21.53 -9.38
CA ASP A 23 -12.50 -20.67 -10.47
C ASP A 23 -13.63 -21.45 -11.18
N PRO A 24 -14.90 -20.99 -11.13
CA PRO A 24 -16.01 -21.67 -11.78
C PRO A 24 -15.85 -21.70 -13.32
N PHE A 25 -14.79 -21.08 -13.86
CA PHE A 25 -14.49 -20.98 -15.28
C PHE A 25 -13.23 -21.74 -15.72
N VAL A 26 -12.60 -22.56 -14.87
CA VAL A 26 -11.66 -23.59 -15.39
C VAL A 26 -12.49 -24.72 -15.99
N PRO A 27 -12.40 -25.01 -17.30
CA PRO A 27 -13.07 -26.17 -17.87
C PRO A 27 -12.55 -27.41 -17.14
N SER A 28 -13.49 -28.23 -16.68
CA SER A 28 -13.23 -29.62 -16.36
C SER A 28 -12.29 -30.19 -17.45
N PRO A 29 -11.13 -30.76 -17.09
CA PRO A 29 -10.24 -31.35 -18.08
C PRO A 29 -11.02 -32.47 -18.76
N SER A 30 -11.27 -32.27 -20.05
CA SER A 30 -11.68 -33.24 -21.06
C SER A 30 -12.44 -34.46 -20.51
N THR A 31 -13.73 -34.55 -20.81
CA THR A 31 -14.52 -35.79 -20.72
C THR A 31 -13.80 -36.91 -21.47
N PHE A 32 -12.91 -37.63 -20.76
CA PHE A 32 -12.41 -38.92 -21.20
C PHE A 32 -13.64 -39.80 -21.45
N PRO A 33 -13.63 -40.69 -22.45
CA PRO A 33 -14.61 -41.75 -22.51
C PRO A 33 -14.50 -42.56 -21.21
N GLU A 34 -15.40 -42.31 -20.26
CA GLU A 34 -15.49 -43.07 -19.03
C GLU A 34 -16.09 -44.43 -19.37
N ILE A 35 -15.23 -45.42 -19.51
CA ILE A 35 -15.65 -46.78 -19.77
C ILE A 35 -15.77 -47.49 -18.40
N ALA A 36 -16.83 -48.29 -18.24
CA ALA A 36 -16.89 -49.23 -17.13
C ALA A 36 -15.82 -50.31 -17.36
N ILE A 37 -14.68 -50.17 -16.71
CA ILE A 37 -13.60 -51.17 -16.72
C ILE A 37 -13.68 -51.93 -15.39
N ASP A 38 -13.67 -53.27 -15.45
CA ASP A 38 -13.63 -54.09 -14.24
C ASP A 38 -12.27 -53.94 -13.57
N VAL A 39 -12.25 -53.33 -12.39
CA VAL A 39 -11.02 -53.11 -11.62
C VAL A 39 -10.68 -54.40 -10.88
N PRO A 40 -9.42 -54.89 -10.96
CA PRO A 40 -8.99 -56.08 -10.25
C PRO A 40 -9.32 -56.01 -8.76
N LYS A 41 -9.86 -57.11 -8.21
CA LYS A 41 -10.25 -57.17 -6.79
C LYS A 41 -9.07 -57.23 -5.82
N LYS A 42 -7.85 -57.52 -6.30
CA LYS A 42 -6.63 -57.61 -5.50
C LYS A 42 -5.43 -57.12 -6.30
N PHE A 43 -4.58 -56.35 -5.64
CA PHE A 43 -3.24 -55.98 -6.09
C PHE A 43 -2.21 -56.58 -5.12
N SER A 44 -1.01 -56.89 -5.59
CA SER A 44 0.06 -57.50 -4.78
C SER A 44 1.21 -56.54 -4.47
N ARG A 45 1.39 -55.46 -5.26
CA ARG A 45 2.48 -54.49 -5.11
C ARG A 45 2.09 -53.09 -5.59
N MET A 46 2.73 -52.06 -5.04
CA MET A 46 2.66 -50.68 -5.51
C MET A 46 4.06 -50.10 -5.76
N ARG A 47 4.23 -49.30 -6.81
CA ARG A 47 5.46 -48.56 -7.10
C ARG A 47 5.17 -47.10 -7.44
N LEU A 48 6.10 -46.20 -7.16
CA LEU A 48 6.05 -44.83 -7.65
C LEU A 48 6.32 -44.81 -9.15
N GLU A 49 5.49 -44.08 -9.90
CA GLU A 49 5.62 -43.89 -11.35
C GLU A 49 6.06 -42.47 -11.71
N ALA A 50 5.49 -41.46 -11.04
CA ALA A 50 5.85 -40.06 -11.23
C ALA A 50 5.56 -39.24 -9.96
N ILE A 51 6.52 -38.45 -9.50
CA ILE A 51 6.43 -37.61 -8.30
C ILE A 51 6.93 -36.18 -8.57
N PHE A 52 6.26 -35.18 -7.99
CA PHE A 52 6.78 -33.80 -7.93
C PHE A 52 7.68 -33.63 -6.70
N TYR A 53 8.38 -32.49 -6.60
CA TYR A 53 8.97 -32.07 -5.32
C TYR A 53 7.93 -32.09 -4.18
N PRO A 54 8.35 -32.41 -2.94
CA PRO A 54 7.55 -32.20 -1.76
C PRO A 54 7.06 -30.75 -1.66
N LYS A 55 5.92 -30.51 -1.02
CA LYS A 55 5.41 -29.15 -0.85
C LYS A 55 6.36 -28.33 0.05
N PHE A 56 7.00 -27.32 -0.53
CA PHE A 56 7.80 -26.31 0.19
C PHE A 56 7.10 -24.94 0.25
N GLU A 57 7.60 -24.06 1.13
CA GLU A 57 6.89 -22.84 1.55
C GLU A 57 7.24 -21.60 0.72
N ASN A 58 6.30 -20.65 0.69
CA ASN A 58 6.61 -19.29 0.23
C ASN A 58 7.34 -18.55 1.36
N GLU A 59 8.24 -17.64 1.01
CA GLU A 59 8.79 -16.71 1.98
C GLU A 59 7.68 -15.83 2.58
N GLN A 60 7.66 -15.69 3.91
CA GLN A 60 6.74 -14.82 4.63
C GLN A 60 7.53 -13.84 5.49
N LYS A 61 7.23 -12.53 5.37
CA LYS A 61 7.93 -11.46 6.08
C LYS A 61 7.91 -11.65 7.61
N GLU A 62 6.82 -12.19 8.13
CA GLU A 62 6.61 -12.43 9.57
C GLU A 62 7.27 -13.72 10.08
N ASN A 63 7.75 -14.59 9.20
CA ASN A 63 8.28 -15.90 9.55
C ASN A 63 9.49 -16.28 8.66
N GLN A 64 10.62 -15.63 8.91
CA GLN A 64 11.89 -15.86 8.22
C GLN A 64 12.67 -17.08 8.74
N ARG A 65 12.00 -18.02 9.44
CA ARG A 65 12.69 -19.12 10.13
C ARG A 65 13.53 -20.00 9.19
N ILE A 66 13.00 -20.34 8.00
CA ILE A 66 13.71 -21.19 7.03
C ILE A 66 14.95 -20.44 6.50
N ARG A 67 14.80 -19.14 6.20
CA ARG A 67 15.90 -18.26 5.78
C ARG A 67 17.01 -18.22 6.83
N GLU A 68 16.67 -18.02 8.09
CA GLU A 68 17.67 -17.97 9.17
C GLU A 68 18.37 -19.32 9.37
N GLN A 69 17.64 -20.44 9.25
CA GLN A 69 18.23 -21.77 9.27
C GLN A 69 19.21 -21.98 8.10
N MET A 70 18.86 -21.53 6.90
CA MET A 70 19.75 -21.56 5.73
C MET A 70 21.04 -20.76 5.98
N LYS A 71 20.91 -19.54 6.52
CA LYS A 71 22.07 -18.68 6.87
C LYS A 71 22.97 -19.35 7.91
N GLU A 72 22.38 -19.91 8.96
CA GLU A 72 23.11 -20.60 10.04
C GLU A 72 23.87 -21.83 9.51
N CYS A 73 23.25 -22.65 8.65
CA CYS A 73 23.92 -23.81 8.06
C CYS A 73 25.13 -23.43 7.21
N VAL A 74 25.04 -22.36 6.40
CA VAL A 74 26.17 -21.87 5.59
C VAL A 74 27.24 -21.24 6.48
N LEU A 75 26.86 -20.46 7.49
CA LEU A 75 27.80 -19.88 8.47
C LEU A 75 28.62 -20.97 9.18
N ASN A 76 27.96 -22.09 9.51
CA ASN A 76 28.60 -23.25 10.13
C ASN A 76 29.34 -24.16 9.14
N GLN A 77 29.47 -23.76 7.86
CA GLN A 77 30.14 -24.51 6.80
C GLN A 77 29.59 -25.93 6.59
N GLN A 78 28.27 -26.11 6.78
CA GLN A 78 27.62 -27.41 6.65
C GLN A 78 27.11 -27.68 5.21
N GLY A 79 27.13 -26.67 4.34
CA GLY A 79 26.60 -26.73 2.99
C GLY A 79 26.59 -25.37 2.31
N TYR A 80 25.80 -25.25 1.24
CA TYR A 80 25.66 -24.06 0.41
C TYR A 80 24.20 -23.89 -0.05
N LEU A 81 23.86 -22.71 -0.59
CA LEU A 81 22.56 -22.45 -1.21
C LEU A 81 22.65 -22.49 -2.73
N GLU A 82 21.61 -23.05 -3.34
CA GLU A 82 21.37 -23.04 -4.78
C GLU A 82 20.14 -22.19 -5.05
N ALA A 83 20.22 -21.25 -6.00
CA ALA A 83 19.09 -20.48 -6.48
C ALA A 83 18.82 -20.81 -7.96
N SER A 84 17.54 -20.82 -8.34
CA SER A 84 17.10 -20.98 -9.73
C SER A 84 15.86 -20.12 -10.00
N ILE A 85 15.62 -19.78 -11.26
CA ILE A 85 14.48 -18.94 -11.62
C ILE A 85 13.17 -19.70 -11.40
N LYS A 86 12.20 -19.07 -10.76
CA LYS A 86 10.83 -19.56 -10.75
C LYS A 86 10.14 -19.13 -12.04
N HIS A 87 10.13 -20.02 -13.03
CA HIS A 87 9.33 -19.84 -14.24
C HIS A 87 7.83 -19.90 -13.94
N SER A 88 7.04 -19.27 -14.81
CA SER A 88 5.59 -19.28 -14.70
C SER A 88 4.94 -20.04 -15.83
N GLY A 89 4.59 -21.30 -15.56
CA GLY A 89 3.95 -22.17 -16.52
C GLY A 89 3.16 -23.30 -15.86
N SER A 90 3.05 -24.39 -16.62
CA SER A 90 2.38 -25.61 -16.19
C SER A 90 3.42 -26.69 -15.87
N LEU A 91 3.43 -27.16 -14.63
CA LEU A 91 4.36 -28.18 -14.18
C LEU A 91 3.94 -29.58 -14.67
N ILE A 92 4.82 -30.23 -15.43
CA ILE A 92 4.63 -31.54 -16.05
C ILE A 92 5.75 -32.50 -15.65
N LEU A 93 5.42 -33.77 -15.43
CA LEU A 93 6.38 -34.83 -15.15
C LEU A 93 6.58 -35.70 -16.38
N TRP A 94 7.81 -36.14 -16.60
CA TRP A 94 8.20 -37.08 -17.64
C TRP A 94 9.00 -38.24 -17.03
N SER A 95 8.53 -39.46 -17.26
CA SER A 95 9.19 -40.69 -16.81
C SER A 95 9.77 -41.49 -17.99
N GLY A 96 10.07 -40.80 -19.10
CA GLY A 96 10.59 -41.36 -20.34
C GLY A 96 9.50 -41.84 -21.29
N GLY A 97 9.83 -41.90 -22.58
CA GLY A 97 8.92 -42.27 -23.66
C GLY A 97 7.73 -41.31 -23.74
N GLU A 98 6.54 -41.86 -23.94
CA GLU A 98 5.27 -41.14 -24.00
C GLU A 98 4.62 -40.96 -22.60
N ARG A 99 5.38 -41.20 -21.52
CA ARG A 99 4.89 -41.17 -20.13
C ARG A 99 4.98 -39.77 -19.53
N PHE A 100 4.02 -38.94 -19.89
CA PHE A 100 3.85 -37.58 -19.37
C PHE A 100 2.69 -37.49 -18.38
N TYR A 101 2.89 -36.79 -17.28
CA TYR A 101 1.89 -36.63 -16.21
C TYR A 101 1.76 -35.17 -15.80
N SER A 102 0.53 -34.75 -15.49
CA SER A 102 0.21 -33.48 -14.87
C SER A 102 -0.18 -33.71 -13.40
N LYS A 103 -0.47 -32.63 -12.64
CA LYS A 103 -0.81 -32.72 -11.20
C LYS A 103 -1.98 -33.64 -10.88
N ASN A 104 -2.93 -33.79 -11.81
CA ASN A 104 -4.19 -34.49 -11.57
C ASN A 104 -4.58 -35.48 -12.69
N SER A 105 -3.77 -35.61 -13.75
CA SER A 105 -4.14 -36.40 -14.95
C SER A 105 -2.94 -36.75 -15.85
N THR A 106 -3.17 -37.51 -16.91
CA THR A 106 -2.25 -37.88 -18.01
C THR A 106 -3.02 -37.83 -19.33
N ASN A 107 -2.34 -37.76 -20.48
CA ASN A 107 -2.95 -37.75 -21.82
C ASN A 107 -4.03 -36.66 -21.98
N ASN A 108 -3.64 -35.44 -21.59
CA ASN A 108 -4.38 -34.22 -21.83
C ASN A 108 -3.51 -33.22 -22.61
N VAL A 109 -4.12 -32.10 -23.03
CA VAL A 109 -3.44 -31.09 -23.85
C VAL A 109 -2.14 -30.56 -23.23
N PHE A 110 -2.04 -30.49 -21.89
CA PHE A 110 -0.81 -30.03 -21.23
C PHE A 110 0.32 -31.05 -21.39
N THR A 111 0.04 -32.34 -21.16
CA THR A 111 1.02 -33.41 -21.33
C THR A 111 1.40 -33.61 -22.80
N ASP A 112 0.44 -33.43 -23.71
CA ASP A 112 0.64 -33.59 -25.15
C ASP A 112 1.51 -32.44 -25.71
N CYS A 113 1.24 -31.20 -25.32
CA CYS A 113 2.10 -30.06 -25.67
C CYS A 113 3.51 -30.20 -25.08
N ALA A 114 3.65 -30.72 -23.86
CA ALA A 114 4.96 -30.97 -23.25
C ALA A 114 5.78 -31.99 -24.06
N GLU A 115 5.14 -33.07 -24.54
CA GLU A 115 5.79 -34.06 -25.40
C GLU A 115 6.32 -33.42 -26.69
N ILE A 116 5.48 -32.62 -27.38
CA ILE A 116 5.84 -31.94 -28.62
C ILE A 116 7.03 -30.99 -28.39
N LEU A 117 6.94 -30.15 -27.37
CA LEU A 117 7.99 -29.18 -27.04
C LEU A 117 9.30 -29.86 -26.63
N LEU A 118 9.26 -31.00 -25.94
CA LEU A 118 10.47 -31.73 -25.54
C LEU A 118 11.16 -32.32 -26.76
N ARG A 119 10.40 -32.92 -27.68
CA ARG A 119 10.93 -33.45 -28.95
C ARG A 119 11.51 -32.34 -29.83
N GLN A 120 10.83 -31.20 -29.93
CA GLN A 120 11.33 -30.01 -30.62
C GLN A 120 12.61 -29.46 -29.95
N HIS A 121 12.70 -29.50 -28.63
CA HIS A 121 13.90 -29.12 -27.91
C HIS A 121 15.10 -29.99 -28.32
N PHE A 122 14.96 -31.32 -28.39
CA PHE A 122 16.06 -32.19 -28.85
C PHE A 122 16.51 -31.88 -30.27
N VAL A 123 15.58 -31.56 -31.17
CA VAL A 123 15.92 -31.12 -32.54
C VAL A 123 16.71 -29.82 -32.52
N ARG A 124 16.33 -28.85 -31.69
CA ARG A 124 17.09 -27.60 -31.52
C ARG A 124 18.47 -27.86 -30.88
N ALA A 125 18.55 -28.70 -29.86
CA ALA A 125 19.76 -28.95 -29.08
C ALA A 125 20.84 -29.71 -29.85
N TYR A 126 20.46 -30.47 -30.88
CA TYR A 126 21.38 -31.23 -31.73
C TYR A 126 21.36 -30.76 -33.19
N TRP A 127 20.78 -29.58 -33.47
CA TRP A 127 20.63 -29.07 -34.83
C TRP A 127 21.94 -28.98 -35.62
N ASN A 128 23.02 -28.56 -34.96
CA ASN A 128 24.35 -28.38 -35.58
C ASN A 128 25.23 -29.63 -35.46
N ASP A 129 24.70 -30.74 -34.96
CA ASP A 129 25.45 -31.99 -34.77
C ASP A 129 25.13 -32.97 -35.90
N ASP A 130 26.02 -33.06 -36.89
CA ASP A 130 25.82 -33.93 -38.06
C ASP A 130 25.84 -35.43 -37.70
N ASN A 131 26.32 -35.81 -36.51
CA ASN A 131 26.38 -37.21 -36.06
C ASN A 131 25.16 -37.65 -35.24
N ASN A 132 24.39 -36.69 -34.71
CA ASN A 132 23.30 -36.96 -33.77
C ASN A 132 21.97 -36.36 -34.24
N ASP A 133 21.02 -37.23 -34.57
CA ASP A 133 19.64 -36.83 -34.86
C ASP A 133 18.86 -36.56 -33.56
N GLY A 134 18.10 -35.46 -33.52
CA GLY A 134 17.36 -35.04 -32.32
C GLY A 134 16.35 -36.09 -31.83
N GLU A 135 15.64 -36.77 -32.74
CA GLU A 135 14.69 -37.82 -32.34
C GLU A 135 15.38 -39.07 -31.82
N ARG A 136 16.55 -39.41 -32.37
CA ARG A 136 17.41 -40.46 -31.81
C ARG A 136 17.84 -40.10 -30.38
N MET A 137 18.33 -38.87 -30.16
CA MET A 137 18.78 -38.43 -28.83
C MET A 137 17.63 -38.36 -27.81
N PHE A 138 16.42 -37.97 -28.25
CA PHE A 138 15.22 -38.05 -27.41
C PHE A 138 14.95 -39.50 -26.96
N ARG A 139 15.07 -40.48 -27.86
CA ARG A 139 14.87 -41.90 -27.54
C ARG A 139 15.92 -42.45 -26.60
N GLU A 140 17.20 -42.17 -26.85
CA GLU A 140 18.30 -42.60 -25.98
C GLU A 140 18.16 -41.99 -24.57
N CYS A 141 17.81 -40.71 -24.47
CA CYS A 141 17.53 -40.06 -23.18
C CYS A 141 16.31 -40.68 -22.49
N SER A 142 15.24 -40.93 -23.25
CA SER A 142 14.03 -41.59 -22.78
C SER A 142 14.32 -42.97 -22.17
N GLU A 143 15.08 -43.81 -22.87
CA GLU A 143 15.47 -45.14 -22.39
C GLU A 143 16.29 -45.04 -21.10
N TYR A 144 17.23 -44.10 -21.05
CA TYR A 144 18.04 -43.84 -19.86
C TYR A 144 17.19 -43.41 -18.66
N VAL A 145 16.23 -42.49 -18.86
CA VAL A 145 15.30 -42.03 -17.81
C VAL A 145 14.45 -43.20 -17.27
N GLN A 146 13.98 -44.09 -18.15
CA GLN A 146 13.19 -45.26 -17.76
C GLN A 146 14.02 -46.28 -16.98
N GLN A 147 15.19 -46.66 -17.51
CA GLN A 147 16.08 -47.65 -16.91
C GLN A 147 16.54 -47.24 -15.51
N ASN A 148 16.86 -45.96 -15.32
CA ASN A 148 17.31 -45.44 -14.03
C ASN A 148 16.16 -45.04 -13.09
N ARG A 149 14.90 -45.31 -13.47
CA ARG A 149 13.70 -44.95 -12.70
C ARG A 149 13.66 -43.46 -12.31
N TYR A 150 14.00 -42.58 -13.25
CA TYR A 150 13.91 -41.14 -13.03
C TYR A 150 12.51 -40.60 -13.35
N THR A 151 12.18 -39.48 -12.70
CA THR A 151 11.08 -38.61 -13.07
C THR A 151 11.63 -37.20 -13.19
N LEU A 152 11.54 -36.63 -14.39
CA LEU A 152 11.97 -35.28 -14.71
C LEU A 152 10.77 -34.35 -14.62
N ALA A 153 10.85 -33.26 -13.86
CA ALA A 153 9.81 -32.24 -13.81
C ALA A 153 10.20 -31.05 -14.68
N PHE A 154 9.29 -30.67 -15.57
CA PHE A 154 9.43 -29.52 -16.45
C PHE A 154 8.39 -28.47 -16.13
N GLU A 155 8.79 -27.21 -16.11
CA GLU A 155 7.85 -26.10 -16.26
C GLU A 155 7.62 -25.89 -17.75
N VAL A 156 6.38 -26.08 -18.21
CA VAL A 156 5.96 -25.87 -19.60
C VAL A 156 5.40 -24.46 -19.73
N VAL A 157 6.14 -23.59 -20.41
CA VAL A 157 5.88 -22.15 -20.49
C VAL A 157 5.40 -21.83 -21.91
N THR A 158 4.10 -21.56 -22.05
CA THR A 158 3.46 -21.38 -23.36
C THR A 158 2.46 -20.23 -23.34
N SER A 159 2.17 -19.66 -24.51
CA SER A 159 1.15 -18.61 -24.66
C SER A 159 -0.30 -19.12 -24.76
N PHE A 160 -0.54 -20.43 -24.62
CA PHE A 160 -1.83 -21.05 -24.93
C PHE A 160 -2.36 -22.05 -23.89
N LEU A 161 -1.52 -22.54 -22.97
CA LEU A 161 -1.96 -23.39 -21.85
C LEU A 161 -2.39 -22.57 -20.61
N GLY A 162 -2.63 -21.27 -20.80
CA GLY A 162 -3.03 -20.32 -19.77
C GLY A 162 -1.99 -19.21 -19.59
N ASP A 163 -2.48 -17.99 -19.40
CA ASP A 163 -1.64 -16.83 -19.11
C ASP A 163 -1.23 -16.85 -17.61
N HIS A 164 0.06 -17.14 -17.36
CA HIS A 164 0.64 -17.24 -16.03
C HIS A 164 1.46 -15.98 -15.69
N GLY A 165 0.76 -14.85 -15.51
CA GLY A 165 1.36 -13.58 -15.09
C GLY A 165 2.07 -12.79 -16.21
N ASP A 166 2.64 -13.46 -17.21
CA ASP A 166 3.06 -12.84 -18.47
C ASP A 166 2.96 -13.84 -19.64
N ARG A 167 2.95 -13.34 -20.88
CA ARG A 167 2.89 -14.18 -22.08
C ARG A 167 4.32 -14.39 -22.60
N PRO A 168 4.80 -15.63 -22.72
CA PRO A 168 6.18 -15.86 -23.11
C PRO A 168 6.44 -15.40 -24.54
N ASN A 169 7.59 -14.79 -24.78
CA ASN A 169 8.06 -14.43 -26.12
C ASN A 169 8.14 -15.65 -27.06
N ARG A 170 8.48 -16.83 -26.52
CA ARG A 170 8.61 -18.10 -27.24
C ARG A 170 8.13 -19.25 -26.35
N ASP A 171 7.52 -20.29 -26.93
CA ASP A 171 7.11 -21.44 -26.13
C ASP A 171 8.28 -22.37 -25.89
N PHE A 172 8.41 -22.82 -24.65
CA PHE A 172 9.49 -23.71 -24.25
C PHE A 172 9.08 -24.53 -23.03
N LEU A 173 9.99 -25.42 -22.64
CA LEU A 173 9.93 -26.08 -21.36
C LEU A 173 11.31 -26.08 -20.74
N ILE A 174 11.35 -26.12 -19.42
CA ILE A 174 12.60 -26.05 -18.66
C ILE A 174 12.58 -27.03 -17.49
N LEU A 175 13.65 -27.79 -17.33
CA LEU A 175 13.83 -28.81 -16.31
C LEU A 175 14.06 -28.13 -14.96
N THR A 176 13.20 -28.43 -13.99
CA THR A 176 13.23 -27.83 -12.65
C THR A 176 13.53 -28.85 -11.55
N ALA A 177 13.29 -30.14 -11.79
CA ALA A 177 13.54 -31.19 -10.81
C ALA A 177 13.88 -32.52 -11.47
N VAL A 178 14.67 -33.35 -10.78
CA VAL A 178 14.84 -34.77 -11.10
C VAL A 178 14.67 -35.57 -9.82
N ALA A 179 13.74 -36.52 -9.86
CA ALA A 179 13.47 -37.44 -8.77
C ALA A 179 13.91 -38.86 -9.14
N VAL A 180 14.60 -39.53 -8.23
CA VAL A 180 14.95 -40.95 -8.33
C VAL A 180 13.90 -41.75 -7.57
N LYS A 181 13.11 -42.54 -8.30
CA LYS A 181 12.04 -43.39 -7.74
C LYS A 181 12.65 -44.66 -7.16
N SER A 182 13.23 -44.53 -5.97
CA SER A 182 13.75 -45.64 -5.18
C SER A 182 12.80 -45.98 -4.03
N ALA A 183 13.24 -46.87 -3.13
CA ALA A 183 12.61 -46.94 -1.82
C ALA A 183 12.58 -45.53 -1.20
N SER A 184 13.67 -44.91 -0.77
CA SER A 184 13.63 -43.51 -0.31
C SER A 184 13.71 -42.55 -1.49
N PRO A 185 12.63 -41.86 -1.93
CA PRO A 185 12.72 -41.01 -3.10
C PRO A 185 13.74 -39.91 -2.86
N TYR A 186 14.67 -39.77 -3.81
CA TYR A 186 15.76 -38.82 -3.73
C TYR A 186 15.56 -37.75 -4.80
N PHE A 187 15.70 -36.48 -4.42
CA PHE A 187 15.67 -35.37 -5.38
C PHE A 187 17.08 -34.83 -5.57
N MET A 188 17.58 -34.97 -6.81
CA MET A 188 18.92 -34.52 -7.18
C MET A 188 19.10 -33.04 -6.81
N PRO A 189 20.18 -32.65 -6.13
CA PRO A 189 20.65 -31.26 -6.05
C PRO A 189 20.72 -30.63 -7.43
N THR A 190 20.58 -29.31 -7.52
CA THR A 190 20.51 -28.60 -8.81
C THR A 190 21.72 -28.90 -9.68
N LEU A 191 22.89 -29.08 -9.08
CA LEU A 191 24.14 -29.38 -9.80
C LEU A 191 24.20 -30.79 -10.38
N GLU A 192 23.68 -31.79 -9.67
CA GLU A 192 23.57 -33.15 -10.19
C GLU A 192 22.52 -33.23 -11.31
N LEU A 193 21.41 -32.49 -11.16
CA LEU A 193 20.42 -32.30 -12.21
C LEU A 193 21.05 -31.67 -13.45
N VAL A 194 21.85 -30.62 -13.29
CA VAL A 194 22.58 -29.97 -14.40
C VAL A 194 23.52 -30.95 -15.08
N GLU A 195 24.24 -31.79 -14.34
CA GLU A 195 25.13 -32.79 -14.92
C GLU A 195 24.37 -33.83 -15.77
N LEU A 196 23.26 -34.35 -15.25
CA LEU A 196 22.35 -35.21 -16.01
C LEU A 196 21.82 -34.48 -17.24
N ALA A 197 21.44 -33.22 -17.09
CA ALA A 197 20.91 -32.42 -18.18
C ALA A 197 21.94 -32.22 -19.29
N GLN A 198 23.18 -31.87 -18.95
CA GLN A 198 24.26 -31.68 -19.91
C GLN A 198 24.69 -32.97 -20.61
N ARG A 199 24.40 -34.16 -20.05
CA ARG A 199 24.66 -35.44 -20.73
C ARG A 199 23.80 -35.60 -21.99
N PHE A 200 22.54 -35.18 -21.92
CA PHE A 200 21.59 -35.30 -23.03
C PHE A 200 21.20 -33.95 -23.65
N ARG A 201 21.82 -32.85 -23.20
CA ARG A 201 21.46 -31.46 -23.51
C ARG A 201 20.01 -31.10 -23.16
N LEU A 202 19.46 -31.67 -22.09
CA LEU A 202 18.13 -31.31 -21.58
C LEU A 202 18.07 -29.84 -21.12
N PRO A 203 16.92 -29.16 -21.21
CA PRO A 203 16.81 -27.73 -21.00
C PRO A 203 16.80 -27.37 -19.52
N HIS A 204 17.96 -27.41 -18.84
CA HIS A 204 18.05 -27.03 -17.43
C HIS A 204 17.85 -25.52 -17.21
N ASN A 205 17.40 -25.16 -16.01
CA ASN A 205 17.26 -23.77 -15.55
C ASN A 205 18.62 -23.10 -15.30
N ASP A 206 18.62 -21.77 -15.22
CA ASP A 206 19.73 -21.03 -14.64
C ASP A 206 19.91 -21.46 -13.18
N ALA A 207 21.17 -21.65 -12.79
CA ALA A 207 21.53 -22.08 -11.44
C ALA A 207 22.68 -21.23 -10.90
N TRP A 208 22.48 -20.68 -9.70
CA TRP A 208 23.46 -19.89 -8.96
C TRP A 208 23.81 -20.58 -7.65
N VAL A 209 25.08 -20.56 -7.27
CA VAL A 209 25.59 -21.17 -6.03
C VAL A 209 26.12 -20.09 -5.09
N PHE A 210 25.72 -20.16 -3.82
CA PHE A 210 26.12 -19.26 -2.74
C PHE A 210 26.61 -20.07 -1.55
N SER A 211 27.91 -20.04 -1.31
CA SER A 211 28.63 -20.92 -0.38
C SER A 211 29.21 -20.17 0.82
N THR A 212 29.25 -18.83 0.78
CA THR A 212 29.75 -17.99 1.87
C THR A 212 28.63 -17.19 2.52
N PRO A 213 28.76 -16.82 3.82
CA PRO A 213 27.78 -15.95 4.48
C PRO A 213 27.54 -14.63 3.75
N ALA A 214 28.58 -14.03 3.17
CA ALA A 214 28.47 -12.79 2.41
C ALA A 214 27.67 -12.95 1.11
N ALA A 215 27.92 -14.03 0.36
CA ALA A 215 27.18 -14.35 -0.85
C ALA A 215 25.71 -14.65 -0.53
N VAL A 216 25.44 -15.38 0.55
CA VAL A 216 24.07 -15.68 1.02
C VAL A 216 23.34 -14.41 1.47
N GLU A 217 24.01 -13.50 2.18
CA GLU A 217 23.40 -12.21 2.55
C GLU A 217 23.08 -11.38 1.31
N SER A 218 23.97 -11.37 0.33
CA SER A 218 23.78 -10.67 -0.94
C SER A 218 22.57 -11.23 -1.71
N LEU A 219 22.42 -12.56 -1.80
CA LEU A 219 21.24 -13.22 -2.39
C LEU A 219 19.93 -12.72 -1.79
N PHE A 220 19.83 -12.71 -0.45
CA PHE A 220 18.61 -12.28 0.23
C PHE A 220 18.41 -10.76 0.14
N SER A 221 19.47 -9.97 0.17
CA SER A 221 19.42 -8.51 -0.01
C SER A 221 18.91 -8.14 -1.40
N ILE A 222 19.39 -8.80 -2.46
CA ILE A 222 18.90 -8.62 -3.83
C ILE A 222 17.39 -8.82 -3.88
N TYR A 223 16.88 -9.91 -3.29
CA TYR A 223 15.44 -10.14 -3.24
C TYR A 223 14.71 -9.08 -2.41
N ASP A 224 15.16 -8.78 -1.18
CA ASP A 224 14.45 -7.86 -0.29
C ASP A 224 14.34 -6.44 -0.88
N ASN A 225 15.39 -5.97 -1.57
CA ASN A 225 15.42 -4.67 -2.24
C ASN A 225 14.60 -4.64 -3.53
N SER A 226 14.50 -5.77 -4.24
CA SER A 226 13.81 -5.84 -5.53
C SER A 226 12.41 -6.45 -5.47
N ARG A 227 11.94 -7.00 -4.34
CA ARG A 227 10.67 -7.76 -4.29
C ARG A 227 9.45 -7.00 -4.80
N GLU A 228 9.44 -5.66 -4.70
CA GLU A 228 8.29 -4.80 -5.06
C GLU A 228 8.35 -4.28 -6.51
N THR A 229 9.53 -4.31 -7.13
CA THR A 229 9.82 -3.67 -8.44
C THR A 229 10.60 -4.56 -9.41
N GLY A 230 11.04 -5.73 -8.95
CA GLY A 230 12.07 -6.55 -9.58
C GLY A 230 11.65 -7.14 -10.93
N LEU A 231 12.60 -7.11 -11.86
CA LEU A 231 12.47 -7.61 -13.23
C LEU A 231 13.64 -8.57 -13.51
N ALA A 232 13.49 -9.44 -14.52
CA ALA A 232 14.54 -10.39 -14.87
C ALA A 232 15.86 -9.68 -15.28
N SER A 233 15.74 -8.60 -16.05
CA SER A 233 16.84 -7.77 -16.54
C SER A 233 17.69 -7.13 -15.44
N THR A 234 17.13 -6.94 -14.24
CA THR A 234 17.86 -6.38 -13.08
C THR A 234 18.31 -7.47 -12.13
N ILE A 235 17.47 -8.48 -11.89
CA ILE A 235 17.74 -9.53 -10.89
C ILE A 235 18.78 -10.53 -11.40
N ASN A 236 18.69 -11.00 -12.64
CA ASN A 236 19.59 -12.06 -13.14
C ASN A 236 21.07 -11.62 -13.16
N PRO A 237 21.42 -10.40 -13.61
CA PRO A 237 22.80 -9.91 -13.50
C PRO A 237 23.26 -9.80 -12.04
N ALA A 238 22.43 -9.24 -11.16
CA ALA A 238 22.77 -9.08 -9.74
C ALA A 238 22.99 -10.44 -9.04
N LEU A 239 22.16 -11.45 -9.34
CA LEU A 239 22.37 -12.81 -8.83
C LEU A 239 23.68 -13.41 -9.35
N SER A 240 24.01 -13.16 -10.62
CA SER A 240 25.24 -13.67 -11.24
C SER A 240 26.50 -13.02 -10.66
N GLU A 241 26.42 -11.74 -10.30
CA GLU A 241 27.49 -11.02 -9.62
C GLU A 241 27.68 -11.46 -8.16
N ALA A 242 26.58 -11.71 -7.44
CA ALA A 242 26.63 -12.13 -6.04
C ALA A 242 26.97 -13.61 -5.83
N ALA A 243 26.77 -14.45 -6.84
CA ALA A 243 27.00 -15.90 -6.74
C ALA A 243 28.48 -16.26 -6.88
N ASP A 244 28.89 -17.34 -6.21
CA ASP A 244 30.24 -17.90 -6.39
C ASP A 244 30.41 -18.52 -7.78
N VAL A 245 29.34 -19.12 -8.32
CA VAL A 245 29.29 -19.69 -9.67
C VAL A 245 27.87 -19.57 -10.24
N HIS A 246 27.79 -19.19 -11.51
CA HIS A 246 26.57 -19.22 -12.33
C HIS A 246 26.70 -20.28 -13.43
N VAL A 247 25.68 -21.13 -13.59
CA VAL A 247 25.54 -22.07 -14.70
C VAL A 247 24.38 -21.62 -15.59
N SER A 248 24.71 -21.12 -16.78
CA SER A 248 23.73 -20.50 -17.68
C SER A 248 22.79 -21.51 -18.33
N SER A 249 21.51 -21.14 -18.44
CA SER A 249 20.50 -21.94 -19.16
C SER A 249 20.62 -21.88 -20.68
N MET A 250 20.17 -22.95 -21.36
CA MET A 250 19.89 -22.95 -22.80
C MET A 250 18.65 -22.13 -23.21
N TYR A 251 17.87 -21.68 -22.22
CA TYR A 251 16.64 -20.91 -22.37
C TYR A 251 16.67 -19.67 -21.46
N PRO A 252 17.48 -18.64 -21.79
CA PRO A 252 17.55 -17.41 -21.01
C PRO A 252 16.16 -16.79 -20.85
N HIS A 253 15.79 -16.46 -19.61
CA HIS A 253 14.44 -16.03 -19.26
C HIS A 253 13.99 -14.80 -20.04
N GLU A 254 14.87 -13.79 -20.17
CA GLU A 254 14.60 -12.51 -20.85
C GLU A 254 14.29 -12.71 -22.34
N ILE A 255 14.91 -13.71 -22.98
CA ILE A 255 14.72 -14.01 -24.40
C ILE A 255 13.44 -14.82 -24.62
N PHE A 256 13.21 -15.85 -23.80
CA PHE A 256 12.13 -16.81 -24.02
C PHE A 256 10.82 -16.43 -23.34
N GLN A 257 10.86 -15.95 -22.10
CA GLN A 257 9.68 -15.61 -21.33
C GLN A 257 9.43 -14.10 -21.31
N GLY A 258 10.48 -13.28 -21.21
CA GLY A 258 10.39 -11.82 -21.12
C GLY A 258 10.92 -11.30 -19.79
N ASP A 259 10.61 -10.05 -19.47
CA ASP A 259 11.20 -9.36 -18.31
C ASP A 259 10.43 -9.56 -17.00
N ILE A 260 9.14 -9.93 -17.09
CA ILE A 260 8.32 -10.24 -15.91
C ILE A 260 8.69 -11.65 -15.40
N MET A 261 9.38 -11.68 -14.27
CA MET A 261 9.75 -12.91 -13.58
C MET A 261 8.78 -13.22 -12.44
N GLU A 262 8.37 -14.48 -12.27
CA GLU A 262 7.52 -14.85 -11.14
C GLU A 262 8.29 -14.81 -9.81
N GLY A 263 9.56 -15.23 -9.81
CA GLY A 263 10.39 -15.20 -8.62
C GLY A 263 11.63 -16.09 -8.68
N ILE A 264 12.16 -16.44 -7.51
CA ILE A 264 13.35 -17.28 -7.31
C ILE A 264 12.99 -18.47 -6.41
N VAL A 265 13.53 -19.65 -6.71
CA VAL A 265 13.51 -20.83 -5.83
C VAL A 265 14.90 -21.03 -5.24
N ILE A 266 14.99 -21.10 -3.92
CA ILE A 266 16.24 -21.28 -3.16
C ILE A 266 16.18 -22.62 -2.44
N ARG A 267 17.28 -23.38 -2.50
CA ARG A 267 17.46 -24.68 -1.83
C ARG A 267 18.77 -24.68 -1.07
N TYR A 268 18.75 -25.19 0.16
CA TYR A 268 19.98 -25.56 0.85
C TYR A 268 20.42 -26.97 0.45
N VAL A 269 21.72 -27.14 0.24
CA VAL A 269 22.34 -28.44 -0.01
C VAL A 269 23.43 -28.69 1.01
N ALA A 270 23.23 -29.73 1.83
CA ALA A 270 24.23 -30.17 2.79
C ALA A 270 25.44 -30.76 2.06
N SER A 271 26.63 -30.26 2.37
CA SER A 271 27.90 -30.77 1.85
C SER A 271 28.79 -31.20 3.03
N PRO A 272 28.67 -32.46 3.48
CA PRO A 272 29.48 -32.98 4.59
C PRO A 272 30.96 -33.23 4.21
N GLY A 273 31.37 -32.82 3.01
CA GLY A 273 32.69 -33.09 2.42
C GLY A 273 33.46 -31.82 2.04
N ASP A 274 34.36 -31.94 1.07
CA ASP A 274 35.18 -30.82 0.58
C ASP A 274 34.35 -29.87 -0.30
N LEU A 275 33.93 -28.74 0.29
CA LEU A 275 33.19 -27.69 -0.39
C LEU A 275 33.97 -27.10 -1.57
N ALA A 276 35.31 -27.04 -1.50
CA ALA A 276 36.12 -26.52 -2.61
C ALA A 276 36.06 -27.44 -3.82
N ALA A 277 36.17 -28.76 -3.62
CA ALA A 277 36.00 -29.74 -4.69
C ALA A 277 34.59 -29.67 -5.32
N THR A 278 33.56 -29.41 -4.49
CA THR A 278 32.20 -29.20 -4.98
C THR A 278 32.12 -27.97 -5.88
N LEU A 279 32.65 -26.82 -5.43
CA LEU A 279 32.67 -25.58 -6.21
C LEU A 279 33.46 -25.70 -7.52
N ASP A 280 34.58 -26.43 -7.52
CA ASP A 280 35.35 -26.66 -8.75
C ASP A 280 34.56 -27.51 -9.76
N ARG A 281 33.83 -28.53 -9.30
CA ARG A 281 32.87 -29.27 -10.14
C ARG A 281 31.80 -28.33 -10.71
N VAL A 282 31.28 -27.37 -9.94
CA VAL A 282 30.32 -26.37 -10.46
C VAL A 282 30.92 -25.49 -11.55
N LYS A 283 32.16 -25.03 -11.36
CA LYS A 283 32.86 -24.24 -12.38
C LYS A 283 33.03 -25.01 -13.69
N ASP A 284 33.30 -26.32 -13.61
CA ASP A 284 33.40 -27.15 -14.80
C ASP A 284 32.05 -27.38 -15.48
N LEU A 285 30.97 -27.52 -14.71
CA LEU A 285 29.60 -27.50 -15.25
C LEU A 285 29.29 -26.17 -15.94
N SER A 286 29.67 -25.03 -15.35
CA SER A 286 29.49 -23.70 -15.95
C SER A 286 30.20 -23.57 -17.30
N LYS A 287 31.49 -23.95 -17.37
CA LYS A 287 32.26 -23.99 -18.64
C LYS A 287 31.59 -24.89 -19.68
N LYS A 288 31.11 -26.07 -19.26
CA LYS A 288 30.44 -27.01 -20.16
C LYS A 288 29.11 -26.45 -20.69
N SER A 289 28.35 -25.71 -19.89
CA SER A 289 27.15 -25.01 -20.36
C SER A 289 27.48 -23.98 -21.44
N ILE A 290 28.55 -23.19 -21.26
CA ILE A 290 29.02 -22.23 -22.29
C ILE A 290 29.35 -22.96 -23.60
N ASN A 291 30.11 -24.06 -23.54
CA ASN A 291 30.43 -24.87 -24.73
C ASN A 291 29.19 -25.45 -25.41
N ILE A 292 28.19 -25.89 -24.62
CA ILE A 292 26.92 -26.38 -25.17
C ILE A 292 26.19 -25.23 -25.87
N LEU A 293 26.10 -24.05 -25.26
CA LEU A 293 25.44 -22.86 -25.82
C LEU A 293 26.03 -22.45 -27.19
N GLU A 294 27.34 -22.57 -27.35
CA GLU A 294 28.02 -22.32 -28.63
C GLU A 294 27.71 -23.39 -29.70
N SER A 295 27.37 -24.61 -29.27
CA SER A 295 27.09 -25.75 -30.17
C SER A 295 25.63 -25.92 -30.58
N ILE A 296 24.69 -25.30 -29.87
CA ILE A 296 23.25 -25.38 -30.18
C ILE A 296 22.80 -24.24 -31.09
N VAL A 297 21.53 -24.25 -31.51
CA VAL A 297 20.94 -23.11 -32.22
C VAL A 297 20.84 -21.92 -31.27
N PRO A 298 21.46 -20.77 -31.62
CA PRO A 298 21.39 -19.57 -30.79
C PRO A 298 19.96 -19.22 -30.40
N SER A 299 19.78 -18.84 -29.14
CA SER A 299 18.47 -18.49 -28.56
C SER A 299 17.77 -17.32 -29.28
N THR A 300 18.50 -16.54 -30.08
CA THR A 300 18.00 -15.42 -30.88
C THR A 300 17.43 -15.83 -32.25
N LEU A 301 17.81 -16.99 -32.81
CA LEU A 301 17.39 -17.43 -34.15
C LEU A 301 15.96 -17.98 -34.19
N ALA A 302 15.45 -18.28 -35.40
CA ALA A 302 14.07 -18.71 -35.67
C ALA A 302 13.64 -19.95 -34.87
N ALA A 303 12.32 -20.10 -34.65
CA ALA A 303 11.73 -21.20 -33.88
C ALA A 303 12.01 -22.58 -34.54
N CYS A 304 11.96 -23.64 -33.74
CA CYS A 304 12.23 -25.01 -34.21
C CYS A 304 11.49 -25.41 -35.50
N PRO A 305 10.19 -25.10 -35.68
CA PRO A 305 9.49 -25.38 -36.93
C PRO A 305 10.13 -24.73 -38.17
N ASP A 306 10.71 -23.55 -38.03
CA ASP A 306 11.33 -22.83 -39.15
C ASP A 306 12.74 -23.35 -39.42
N LEU A 307 13.49 -23.73 -38.38
CA LEU A 307 14.77 -24.42 -38.54
C LEU A 307 14.59 -25.70 -39.35
N VAL A 308 13.65 -26.55 -38.95
CA VAL A 308 13.37 -27.85 -39.60
C VAL A 308 13.03 -27.71 -41.08
N LYS A 309 12.35 -26.63 -41.49
CA LYS A 309 12.08 -26.33 -42.91
C LYS A 309 13.35 -26.01 -43.71
N GLN A 310 14.39 -25.49 -43.06
CA GLN A 310 15.64 -25.06 -43.74
C GLN A 310 16.59 -26.22 -44.07
N LYS A 311 16.55 -27.35 -43.33
CA LYS A 311 17.39 -28.54 -43.59
C LYS A 311 16.68 -29.68 -44.34
N SER A 312 15.38 -29.61 -44.62
CA SER A 312 14.66 -30.80 -45.08
C SER A 312 14.77 -31.09 -46.58
N ASP A 313 15.26 -32.28 -46.92
CA ASP A 313 14.70 -33.11 -48.00
C ASP A 313 13.35 -33.70 -47.54
N GLU A 314 12.47 -34.06 -48.49
CA GLU A 314 11.08 -34.54 -48.26
C GLU A 314 10.94 -35.72 -47.26
N ASN A 315 12.03 -36.38 -46.89
CA ASN A 315 12.08 -37.54 -46.00
C ASN A 315 12.21 -37.24 -44.48
N THR A 316 12.33 -35.99 -44.02
CA THR A 316 12.25 -35.68 -42.56
C THR A 316 10.78 -35.68 -42.09
N GLN A 317 10.14 -36.85 -42.14
CA GLN A 317 8.69 -37.08 -42.02
C GLN A 317 8.18 -37.19 -40.57
N ARG A 318 8.13 -36.11 -39.77
CA ARG A 318 7.30 -36.13 -38.54
C ARG A 318 6.54 -34.81 -38.36
N SER A 319 5.21 -34.86 -38.47
CA SER A 319 4.28 -33.74 -38.29
C SER A 319 4.44 -33.04 -36.94
N VAL A 320 4.77 -33.80 -35.89
CA VAL A 320 4.98 -33.32 -34.51
C VAL A 320 6.09 -32.28 -34.42
N ILE A 321 7.25 -32.54 -35.02
CA ILE A 321 8.41 -31.64 -34.93
C ILE A 321 8.16 -30.33 -35.68
N ARG A 322 7.44 -30.41 -36.81
CA ARG A 322 7.11 -29.24 -37.65
C ARG A 322 5.91 -28.44 -37.14
N ALA A 323 5.24 -28.90 -36.09
CA ALA A 323 4.05 -28.24 -35.59
C ALA A 323 4.37 -26.90 -34.94
N ASP A 324 3.60 -25.89 -35.30
CA ASP A 324 3.62 -24.58 -34.67
C ASP A 324 2.40 -24.46 -33.77
N LEU A 325 2.57 -24.78 -32.49
CA LEU A 325 1.48 -24.83 -31.51
C LEU A 325 0.78 -23.48 -31.35
N ARG A 326 1.49 -22.35 -31.48
CA ARG A 326 0.88 -21.01 -31.45
C ARG A 326 -0.02 -20.77 -32.65
N LYS A 327 0.42 -21.17 -33.85
CA LYS A 327 -0.42 -21.07 -35.04
C LYS A 327 -1.64 -21.96 -34.95
N ILE A 328 -1.50 -23.19 -34.45
CA ILE A 328 -2.62 -24.10 -34.22
C ILE A 328 -3.61 -23.48 -33.23
N TYR A 329 -3.12 -22.93 -32.11
CA TYR A 329 -3.94 -22.27 -31.11
C TYR A 329 -4.68 -21.04 -31.67
N THR A 330 -3.97 -20.15 -32.36
CA THR A 330 -4.55 -18.93 -32.96
C THR A 330 -5.63 -19.26 -33.98
N ALA A 331 -5.42 -20.29 -34.81
CA ALA A 331 -6.43 -20.77 -35.76
C ALA A 331 -7.65 -21.39 -35.05
N SER A 332 -7.42 -22.11 -33.95
CA SER A 332 -8.49 -22.79 -33.19
C SER A 332 -9.36 -21.84 -32.34
N GLN A 333 -8.82 -20.71 -31.88
CA GLN A 333 -9.63 -19.69 -31.16
C GLN A 333 -10.78 -19.15 -32.01
N LEU A 334 -10.68 -19.21 -33.34
CA LEU A 334 -11.77 -18.85 -34.26
C LEU A 334 -12.89 -19.91 -34.31
N CYS A 335 -12.65 -21.14 -33.83
CA CYS A 335 -13.52 -22.29 -34.07
C CYS A 335 -14.06 -23.00 -32.81
N ASP A 336 -13.38 -22.98 -31.65
CA ASP A 336 -13.75 -23.48 -30.29
C ASP A 336 -12.49 -24.02 -29.59
N GLU A 337 -12.36 -23.88 -28.26
CA GLU A 337 -11.23 -24.36 -27.47
C GLU A 337 -11.02 -25.88 -27.60
N ARG A 338 -12.11 -26.65 -27.71
CA ARG A 338 -12.04 -28.11 -27.91
C ARG A 338 -11.36 -28.49 -29.23
N ALA A 339 -11.33 -27.57 -30.20
CA ALA A 339 -10.65 -27.80 -31.47
C ALA A 339 -9.13 -27.82 -31.30
N PHE A 340 -8.56 -27.00 -30.39
CA PHE A 340 -7.13 -27.01 -30.11
C PHE A 340 -6.68 -28.36 -29.53
N ASP A 341 -7.34 -28.81 -28.47
CA ASP A 341 -7.07 -30.08 -27.79
C ASP A 341 -7.12 -31.25 -28.77
N LEU A 342 -8.15 -31.25 -29.64
CA LEU A 342 -8.33 -32.30 -30.64
C LEU A 342 -7.24 -32.28 -31.72
N GLU A 343 -6.84 -31.10 -32.21
CA GLU A 343 -5.81 -31.00 -33.24
C GLU A 343 -4.42 -31.40 -32.71
N VAL A 344 -4.08 -30.98 -31.49
CA VAL A 344 -2.84 -31.40 -30.80
C VAL A 344 -2.84 -32.92 -30.58
N LYS A 345 -3.97 -33.48 -30.16
CA LYS A 345 -4.11 -34.94 -29.98
C LYS A 345 -3.99 -35.69 -31.31
N ASN A 346 -4.67 -35.23 -32.36
CA ASN A 346 -4.59 -35.82 -33.70
C ASN A 346 -3.17 -35.78 -34.26
N LEU A 347 -2.42 -34.72 -33.98
CA LEU A 347 -1.02 -34.58 -34.38
C LEU A 347 -0.14 -35.68 -33.79
N LEU A 348 -0.32 -35.99 -32.49
CA LEU A 348 0.41 -37.06 -31.82
C LEU A 348 -0.08 -38.45 -32.26
N GLU A 349 -1.38 -38.67 -32.42
CA GLU A 349 -1.94 -39.94 -32.92
C GLU A 349 -1.39 -40.28 -34.32
N LYS A 350 -1.29 -39.30 -35.22
CA LYS A 350 -0.67 -39.45 -36.55
C LYS A 350 0.83 -39.78 -36.48
N SER A 351 1.49 -39.48 -35.37
CA SER A 351 2.92 -39.77 -35.17
C SER A 351 3.20 -41.20 -34.67
N GLN A 352 2.19 -42.08 -34.71
CA GLN A 352 2.23 -43.46 -34.23
C GLN A 352 2.38 -43.56 -32.70
N LYS A 353 1.61 -42.76 -31.94
CA LYS A 353 1.57 -42.82 -30.48
C LYS A 353 1.22 -44.25 -30.01
N GLU A 354 2.14 -44.93 -29.33
CA GLU A 354 1.98 -46.33 -28.91
C GLU A 354 1.22 -46.47 -27.57
N ARG A 355 1.27 -45.43 -26.73
CA ARG A 355 0.68 -45.40 -25.39
C ARG A 355 -0.77 -44.96 -25.42
N GLN A 356 -1.65 -45.84 -24.97
CA GLN A 356 -3.06 -45.57 -24.76
C GLN A 356 -3.39 -45.64 -23.27
N THR A 357 -4.25 -44.73 -22.80
CA THR A 357 -4.75 -44.77 -21.41
C THR A 357 -6.25 -44.59 -21.37
N VAL A 358 -6.93 -45.39 -20.55
CA VAL A 358 -8.37 -45.28 -20.33
C VAL A 358 -8.64 -45.06 -18.84
N LYS A 359 -9.44 -44.03 -18.51
CA LYS A 359 -9.82 -43.71 -17.13
C LYS A 359 -10.95 -44.63 -16.66
N ALA A 360 -10.80 -45.23 -15.48
CA ALA A 360 -11.83 -46.07 -14.87
C ALA A 360 -12.97 -45.20 -14.29
N LYS A 361 -14.21 -45.60 -14.54
CA LYS A 361 -15.41 -44.94 -14.00
C LYS A 361 -15.60 -45.27 -12.51
N GLN A 362 -16.07 -44.31 -11.72
CA GLN A 362 -16.51 -44.51 -10.31
C GLN A 362 -15.43 -44.97 -9.30
N PHE A 363 -14.13 -44.79 -9.57
CA PHE A 363 -13.09 -45.07 -8.56
C PHE A 363 -13.09 -44.01 -7.45
N THR A 364 -13.26 -44.44 -6.20
CA THR A 364 -13.45 -43.57 -5.02
C THR A 364 -12.35 -43.74 -3.99
N SER A 365 -12.32 -42.85 -2.99
CA SER A 365 -11.41 -42.96 -1.84
C SER A 365 -11.61 -44.26 -1.05
N SER A 366 -12.81 -44.84 -1.02
CA SER A 366 -13.05 -46.14 -0.38
C SER A 366 -12.33 -47.28 -1.10
N ASP A 367 -12.30 -47.24 -2.43
CA ASP A 367 -11.71 -48.32 -3.24
C ASP A 367 -10.19 -48.39 -3.02
N ILE A 368 -9.51 -47.24 -3.09
CA ILE A 368 -8.06 -47.21 -2.82
C ILE A 368 -7.74 -47.55 -1.35
N THR A 369 -8.61 -47.17 -0.40
CA THR A 369 -8.41 -47.49 1.02
C THR A 369 -8.46 -49.01 1.26
N GLN A 370 -9.40 -49.71 0.64
CA GLN A 370 -9.49 -51.18 0.71
C GLN A 370 -8.26 -51.86 0.09
N ILE A 371 -7.76 -51.33 -1.04
CA ILE A 371 -6.53 -51.84 -1.67
C ILE A 371 -5.35 -51.71 -0.70
N VAL A 372 -5.13 -50.52 -0.12
CA VAL A 372 -3.97 -50.30 0.75
C VAL A 372 -4.04 -51.02 2.08
N GLU A 373 -5.23 -51.30 2.63
CA GLU A 373 -5.40 -52.12 3.84
C GLU A 373 -4.76 -53.51 3.68
N THR A 374 -4.91 -54.13 2.51
CA THR A 374 -4.30 -55.44 2.21
C THR A 374 -2.79 -55.38 2.01
N LEU A 375 -2.26 -54.21 1.61
CA LEU A 375 -0.86 -54.01 1.24
C LEU A 375 0.01 -53.42 2.37
N GLN A 376 -0.57 -52.94 3.47
CA GLN A 376 0.16 -52.41 4.62
C GLN A 376 1.09 -53.44 5.28
N GLN A 377 0.80 -54.74 5.12
CA GLN A 377 1.62 -55.84 5.64
C GLN A 377 2.64 -56.38 4.63
N SER A 378 2.79 -55.74 3.46
CA SER A 378 3.76 -56.16 2.45
C SER A 378 5.20 -56.12 2.98
N SER A 379 6.02 -57.08 2.56
CA SER A 379 7.46 -57.10 2.78
C SER A 379 8.21 -56.13 1.87
N ASP A 380 7.59 -55.68 0.76
CA ASP A 380 8.14 -54.68 -0.14
C ASP A 380 8.09 -53.28 0.51
N SER A 381 9.27 -52.69 0.73
CA SER A 381 9.42 -51.45 1.49
C SER A 381 8.79 -50.23 0.78
N GLU A 382 8.77 -50.21 -0.56
CA GLU A 382 8.10 -49.17 -1.35
C GLU A 382 6.58 -49.27 -1.22
N THR A 383 6.02 -50.47 -1.45
CA THR A 383 4.58 -50.75 -1.27
C THR A 383 4.09 -50.37 0.12
N LYS A 384 4.82 -50.80 1.18
CA LYS A 384 4.44 -50.52 2.56
C LYS A 384 4.34 -49.03 2.86
N ARG A 385 5.23 -48.21 2.28
CA ARG A 385 5.27 -46.75 2.52
C ARG A 385 4.25 -45.99 1.70
N ILE A 386 4.01 -46.39 0.44
CA ILE A 386 2.90 -45.86 -0.35
C ILE A 386 1.56 -46.16 0.35
N ALA A 387 1.37 -47.41 0.80
CA ALA A 387 0.18 -47.83 1.55
C ALA A 387 -0.01 -47.01 2.84
N GLY A 388 1.06 -46.83 3.61
CA GLY A 388 1.06 -45.99 4.82
C GLY A 388 0.71 -44.53 4.52
N THR A 389 1.21 -43.99 3.41
CA THR A 389 0.93 -42.60 3.00
C THR A 389 -0.54 -42.39 2.65
N ILE A 390 -1.12 -43.26 1.84
CA ILE A 390 -2.53 -43.19 1.44
C ILE A 390 -3.45 -43.42 2.65
N SER A 391 -3.10 -44.38 3.51
CA SER A 391 -3.83 -44.65 4.76
C SER A 391 -3.83 -43.44 5.69
N LEU A 392 -2.67 -42.79 5.86
CA LEU A 392 -2.55 -41.57 6.65
C LEU A 392 -3.40 -40.44 6.05
N LEU A 393 -3.35 -40.23 4.72
CA LEU A 393 -4.18 -39.25 4.03
C LEU A 393 -5.68 -39.51 4.23
N ALA A 394 -6.13 -40.76 4.09
CA ALA A 394 -7.52 -41.14 4.35
C ALA A 394 -7.94 -40.83 5.80
N SER A 395 -7.03 -41.01 6.77
CA SER A 395 -7.27 -40.71 8.20
C SER A 395 -7.41 -39.21 8.52
N LEU A 396 -6.92 -38.32 7.65
CA LEU A 396 -7.02 -36.87 7.84
C LEU A 396 -8.42 -36.34 7.57
N LYS A 397 -9.26 -37.09 6.85
CA LYS A 397 -10.62 -36.71 6.42
C LYS A 397 -10.67 -35.40 5.60
N ASP A 398 -9.55 -35.01 5.00
CA ASP A 398 -9.49 -33.91 4.02
C ASP A 398 -9.84 -34.43 2.61
N ARG A 399 -10.15 -33.52 1.66
CA ARG A 399 -10.48 -33.93 0.28
C ARG A 399 -9.19 -34.26 -0.49
N VAL A 400 -9.05 -35.52 -0.88
CA VAL A 400 -8.04 -36.03 -1.81
C VAL A 400 -8.76 -36.67 -2.99
N GLN A 401 -8.31 -36.35 -4.21
CA GLN A 401 -8.85 -36.93 -5.43
C GLN A 401 -7.97 -38.10 -5.89
N TYR A 402 -8.61 -39.21 -6.26
CA TYR A 402 -7.97 -40.39 -6.81
C TYR A 402 -8.52 -40.62 -8.22
N ALA A 403 -7.64 -40.82 -9.20
CA ALA A 403 -8.02 -41.14 -10.56
C ALA A 403 -7.27 -42.40 -11.03
N LEU A 404 -8.02 -43.46 -11.29
CA LEU A 404 -7.48 -44.74 -11.76
C LEU A 404 -7.52 -44.81 -13.30
N PHE A 405 -6.41 -45.24 -13.89
CA PHE A 405 -6.23 -45.41 -15.32
C PHE A 405 -5.69 -46.80 -15.62
N ARG A 406 -6.13 -47.37 -16.75
CA ARG A 406 -5.49 -48.52 -17.38
C ARG A 406 -4.62 -48.04 -18.53
N GLU A 407 -3.33 -48.33 -18.48
CA GLU A 407 -2.35 -48.00 -19.51
C GLU A 407 -2.06 -49.24 -20.36
N GLN A 408 -2.04 -49.06 -21.68
CA GLN A 408 -1.64 -50.06 -22.66
C GLN A 408 -0.58 -49.47 -23.59
N THR A 409 0.52 -50.21 -23.77
CA THR A 409 1.56 -49.94 -24.78
C THR A 409 1.78 -51.22 -25.61
N SER A 410 2.70 -51.19 -26.58
CA SER A 410 3.19 -52.38 -27.30
C SER A 410 3.57 -53.53 -26.35
N ASP A 411 4.23 -53.19 -25.25
CA ASP A 411 4.92 -54.15 -24.38
C ASP A 411 4.35 -54.25 -22.96
N THR A 412 3.42 -53.36 -22.56
CA THR A 412 2.92 -53.29 -21.17
C THR A 412 1.42 -53.04 -21.08
N ASN A 413 0.77 -53.65 -20.09
CA ASN A 413 -0.61 -53.36 -19.70
C ASN A 413 -0.66 -53.26 -18.17
N ARG A 414 -0.80 -52.04 -17.63
CA ARG A 414 -0.66 -51.75 -16.19
C ARG A 414 -1.70 -50.76 -15.67
N TRP A 415 -1.88 -50.74 -14.34
CA TRP A 415 -2.81 -49.85 -13.66
C TRP A 415 -2.07 -48.69 -13.02
N LEU A 416 -2.55 -47.47 -13.24
CA LEU A 416 -1.99 -46.24 -12.71
C LEU A 416 -3.04 -45.51 -11.86
N CYS A 417 -2.70 -45.15 -10.64
CA CYS A 417 -3.53 -44.31 -9.79
C CYS A 417 -2.84 -42.96 -9.59
N ILE A 418 -3.51 -41.89 -9.99
CA ILE A 418 -3.04 -40.52 -9.75
C ILE A 418 -3.73 -40.01 -8.47
N VAL A 419 -2.92 -39.59 -7.51
CA VAL A 419 -3.34 -39.04 -6.22
C VAL A 419 -3.13 -37.52 -6.26
N HIS A 420 -4.17 -36.74 -5.98
CA HIS A 420 -4.11 -35.27 -5.96
C HIS A 420 -4.67 -34.70 -4.65
N VAL A 421 -3.82 -33.99 -3.91
CA VAL A 421 -4.16 -33.36 -2.63
C VAL A 421 -4.66 -31.94 -2.87
N LEU A 422 -5.95 -31.70 -2.63
CA LEU A 422 -6.62 -30.47 -3.07
C LEU A 422 -6.29 -29.25 -2.19
N PHE A 423 -6.06 -29.43 -0.89
CA PHE A 423 -5.94 -28.32 0.05
C PHE A 423 -4.56 -28.21 0.70
N ASP A 424 -4.01 -26.99 0.75
CA ASP A 424 -2.73 -26.68 1.39
C ASP A 424 -2.72 -26.98 2.90
N ARG A 425 -3.86 -26.78 3.58
CA ARG A 425 -4.02 -27.14 5.01
C ARG A 425 -3.79 -28.62 5.32
N THR A 426 -3.82 -29.49 4.31
CA THR A 426 -3.57 -30.93 4.50
C THR A 426 -2.10 -31.24 4.73
N PHE A 427 -1.16 -30.45 4.17
CA PHE A 427 0.27 -30.72 4.28
C PHE A 427 0.82 -30.51 5.71
N PRO A 428 0.50 -29.42 6.44
CA PRO A 428 0.90 -29.28 7.83
C PRO A 428 0.33 -30.38 8.72
N LYS A 429 -0.95 -30.73 8.56
CA LYS A 429 -1.61 -31.81 9.31
C LYS A 429 -0.95 -33.17 9.03
N TYR A 430 -0.59 -33.43 7.77
CA TYR A 430 0.11 -34.64 7.37
C TYR A 430 1.49 -34.69 8.04
N ARG A 431 2.30 -33.62 7.93
CA ARG A 431 3.63 -33.54 8.54
C ARG A 431 3.57 -33.79 10.05
N GLU A 432 2.62 -33.18 10.75
CA GLU A 432 2.46 -33.36 12.20
C GLU A 432 2.22 -34.83 12.58
N ARG A 433 1.38 -35.54 11.83
CA ARG A 433 1.10 -36.96 12.08
C ARG A 433 2.17 -37.91 11.53
N ASN A 434 2.96 -37.49 10.55
CA ASN A 434 3.96 -38.35 9.91
C ASN A 434 5.28 -38.43 10.70
N LYS A 435 5.48 -37.61 11.74
CA LYS A 435 6.74 -37.56 12.52
C LYS A 435 7.20 -38.90 13.08
N ASP A 436 6.26 -39.80 13.37
CA ASP A 436 6.52 -41.12 13.99
C ASP A 436 6.30 -42.29 13.00
N SER A 437 6.14 -42.03 11.70
CA SER A 437 5.77 -43.04 10.69
C SER A 437 6.90 -43.32 9.69
N LEU A 438 6.84 -44.48 9.05
CA LEU A 438 7.68 -44.85 7.89
C LEU A 438 7.16 -44.26 6.56
N SER A 439 6.09 -43.46 6.54
CA SER A 439 5.49 -42.95 5.30
C SER A 439 6.36 -41.90 4.61
N MET A 440 6.16 -41.70 3.30
CA MET A 440 6.94 -40.76 2.49
C MET A 440 6.51 -39.30 2.73
N GLU A 441 7.30 -38.33 2.28
CA GLU A 441 6.89 -36.92 2.25
C GLU A 441 5.68 -36.71 1.32
N LEU A 442 4.84 -35.70 1.62
CA LEU A 442 3.62 -35.49 0.87
C LEU A 442 3.82 -34.58 -0.36
N PHE A 443 3.45 -35.10 -1.51
CA PHE A 443 3.42 -34.38 -2.79
C PHE A 443 2.02 -33.84 -3.09
N ARG A 444 1.94 -32.72 -3.83
CA ARG A 444 0.66 -32.17 -4.31
C ARG A 444 -0.08 -33.13 -5.21
N GLY A 445 0.65 -33.72 -6.14
CA GLY A 445 0.18 -34.78 -7.03
C GLY A 445 1.24 -35.86 -7.15
N PHE A 446 0.85 -37.10 -7.32
CA PHE A 446 1.78 -38.18 -7.67
C PHE A 446 1.05 -39.35 -8.32
N CYS A 447 1.76 -40.09 -9.16
CA CYS A 447 1.27 -41.28 -9.85
C CYS A 447 1.91 -42.53 -9.25
N ILE A 448 1.07 -43.51 -8.94
CA ILE A 448 1.49 -44.84 -8.48
C ILE A 448 1.06 -45.89 -9.49
N GLU A 449 1.92 -46.88 -9.69
CA GLU A 449 1.59 -48.10 -10.42
C GLU A 449 1.02 -49.15 -9.43
N LEU A 450 -0.11 -49.75 -9.79
CA LEU A 450 -0.75 -50.84 -9.05
C LEU A 450 -0.55 -52.15 -9.83
N MET A 451 0.10 -53.14 -9.21
CA MET A 451 0.49 -54.39 -9.87
C MET A 451 -0.37 -55.56 -9.40
N GLU A 452 -0.96 -56.31 -10.34
CA GLU A 452 -1.79 -57.49 -10.06
C GLU A 452 -0.92 -58.67 -9.61
N HIS A 453 0.16 -58.95 -10.33
CA HIS A 453 1.12 -60.02 -10.07
C HIS A 453 2.54 -59.46 -9.96
N ALA A 454 3.21 -59.67 -8.83
CA ALA A 454 4.63 -59.36 -8.68
C ALA A 454 5.46 -60.60 -9.03
N ASN A 455 6.41 -60.47 -9.96
CA ASN A 455 7.45 -61.49 -10.14
C ASN A 455 8.40 -61.40 -8.93
N GLU A 456 8.63 -62.52 -8.25
CA GLU A 456 9.55 -62.60 -7.10
C GLU A 456 11.02 -62.31 -7.49
N ASP A 457 11.35 -62.40 -8.78
CA ASP A 457 12.70 -62.27 -9.35
C ASP A 457 13.06 -60.88 -9.93
N GLU A 458 12.19 -59.86 -9.84
CA GLU A 458 12.61 -58.49 -10.13
C GLU A 458 13.47 -57.96 -8.97
N ASN A 459 14.73 -58.40 -8.96
CA ASN A 459 15.80 -57.79 -8.16
C ASN A 459 15.75 -56.28 -8.38
N ILE A 460 15.62 -55.56 -7.27
CA ILE A 460 15.83 -54.11 -7.23
C ILE A 460 17.26 -53.90 -7.71
N ASP A 461 17.46 -53.31 -8.88
CA ASP A 461 18.79 -53.05 -9.40
C ASP A 461 19.55 -52.20 -8.36
N ASP A 462 20.61 -52.79 -7.79
CA ASP A 462 21.41 -52.29 -6.65
C ASP A 462 22.14 -50.95 -6.94
N ALA A 463 21.89 -50.33 -8.10
CA ALA A 463 22.51 -49.07 -8.52
C ALA A 463 22.21 -47.89 -7.58
N ALA A 464 21.16 -47.96 -6.75
CA ALA A 464 20.82 -46.92 -5.78
C ALA A 464 21.58 -47.00 -4.44
N ILE A 465 22.36 -48.08 -4.18
CA ILE A 465 23.04 -48.27 -2.89
C ILE A 465 24.32 -47.43 -2.75
N LEU A 466 24.91 -46.93 -3.85
CA LEU A 466 26.14 -46.13 -3.74
C LEU A 466 25.94 -44.75 -3.10
N HIS A 467 24.71 -44.23 -3.05
CA HIS A 467 24.41 -42.91 -2.49
C HIS A 467 23.84 -42.95 -1.05
N SER A 468 23.70 -44.13 -0.45
CA SER A 468 22.98 -44.29 0.83
C SER A 468 23.84 -44.23 2.09
N SER A 469 25.15 -43.98 2.00
CA SER A 469 25.97 -43.80 3.20
C SER A 469 26.07 -42.33 3.59
N THR A 470 25.37 -41.96 4.68
CA THR A 470 25.65 -40.83 5.62
C THR A 470 24.79 -39.57 5.66
N GLN A 471 23.56 -39.52 5.14
CA GLN A 471 22.66 -38.39 5.49
C GLN A 471 21.33 -38.88 6.07
N LYS A 472 21.13 -38.63 7.38
CA LYS A 472 19.79 -38.58 7.98
C LYS A 472 18.99 -37.55 7.18
N HIS A 473 17.85 -37.94 6.62
CA HIS A 473 16.94 -37.04 5.92
C HIS A 473 16.38 -36.01 6.92
N GLU A 474 17.01 -34.85 7.01
CA GLU A 474 16.38 -33.62 7.49
C GLU A 474 15.49 -33.06 6.38
N GLU A 475 14.39 -32.40 6.75
CA GLU A 475 13.47 -31.79 5.77
C GLU A 475 14.25 -30.87 4.81
N PRO A 476 13.98 -30.90 3.49
CA PRO A 476 14.66 -30.03 2.55
C PRO A 476 14.31 -28.57 2.84
N LEU A 477 15.29 -27.80 3.33
CA LEU A 477 15.16 -26.36 3.48
C LEU A 477 15.09 -25.74 2.08
N MET A 478 13.88 -25.33 1.68
CA MET A 478 13.59 -24.72 0.39
C MET A 478 12.61 -23.56 0.54
N LEU A 479 12.82 -22.51 -0.26
CA LEU A 479 12.01 -21.30 -0.30
C LEU A 479 11.66 -20.93 -1.73
N LYS A 480 10.46 -20.37 -1.92
CA LYS A 480 10.12 -19.62 -3.14
C LYS A 480 9.78 -18.18 -2.78
N MET A 481 10.42 -17.27 -3.49
CA MET A 481 10.41 -15.84 -3.28
C MET A 481 9.80 -15.20 -4.52
N LYS A 482 8.61 -14.61 -4.41
CA LYS A 482 7.85 -14.09 -5.56
C LYS A 482 7.99 -12.58 -5.68
N LEU A 483 7.96 -12.08 -6.91
CA LEU A 483 8.07 -10.65 -7.20
C LEU A 483 6.69 -10.02 -7.41
N LEU A 484 6.52 -8.81 -6.91
CA LEU A 484 5.25 -8.09 -6.92
C LEU A 484 4.70 -7.84 -8.34
N PRO A 485 5.48 -7.45 -9.37
CA PRO A 485 4.94 -7.22 -10.71
C PRO A 485 4.18 -8.43 -11.27
N TYR A 486 4.71 -9.64 -11.07
CA TYR A 486 4.02 -10.89 -11.41
C TYR A 486 2.77 -11.10 -10.54
N MET A 487 2.88 -10.86 -9.24
CA MET A 487 1.79 -11.09 -8.29
C MET A 487 0.60 -10.18 -8.56
N ILE A 488 0.83 -8.92 -8.94
CA ILE A 488 -0.20 -7.97 -9.37
C ILE A 488 -0.98 -8.54 -10.55
N ARG A 489 -0.30 -8.93 -11.63
CA ARG A 489 -0.96 -9.46 -12.84
C ARG A 489 -1.77 -10.72 -12.54
N THR A 490 -1.19 -11.62 -11.75
CA THR A 490 -1.78 -12.95 -11.50
C THR A 490 -2.88 -12.93 -10.45
N PHE A 491 -2.64 -12.32 -9.30
CA PHE A 491 -3.56 -12.36 -8.15
C PHE A 491 -4.49 -11.15 -8.11
N CYS A 492 -4.06 -9.98 -8.55
CA CYS A 492 -4.96 -8.83 -8.66
C CYS A 492 -5.70 -8.88 -10.00
N CYS A 493 -5.01 -8.69 -11.12
CA CYS A 493 -5.68 -8.48 -12.41
C CYS A 493 -6.51 -9.69 -12.88
N ARG A 494 -5.95 -10.91 -12.83
CA ARG A 494 -6.64 -12.13 -13.27
C ARG A 494 -7.64 -12.64 -12.24
N ASN A 495 -7.20 -12.94 -11.02
CA ASN A 495 -8.07 -13.56 -10.02
C ASN A 495 -9.12 -12.57 -9.47
N GLY A 496 -8.83 -11.27 -9.48
CA GLY A 496 -9.78 -10.24 -9.04
C GLY A 496 -10.90 -9.96 -10.05
N LEU A 497 -10.88 -10.54 -11.26
CA LEU A 497 -12.01 -10.43 -12.21
C LEU A 497 -13.32 -10.93 -11.60
N ALA A 498 -13.28 -11.98 -10.76
CA ALA A 498 -14.46 -12.49 -10.06
C ALA A 498 -15.05 -11.43 -9.09
N THR A 499 -14.18 -10.73 -8.37
CA THR A 499 -14.55 -9.63 -7.45
C THR A 499 -15.14 -8.44 -8.21
N ILE A 500 -14.56 -8.09 -9.36
CA ILE A 500 -15.11 -7.02 -10.22
C ILE A 500 -16.50 -7.40 -10.71
N LYS A 501 -16.70 -8.64 -11.13
CA LYS A 501 -17.98 -9.13 -11.65
C LYS A 501 -19.08 -9.14 -10.58
N SER A 502 -18.75 -9.44 -9.32
CA SER A 502 -19.73 -9.52 -8.24
C SER A 502 -19.95 -8.19 -7.49
N GLY A 503 -18.91 -7.37 -7.34
CA GLY A 503 -18.92 -6.18 -6.49
C GLY A 503 -18.38 -4.88 -7.12
N GLY A 504 -17.98 -4.91 -8.39
CA GLY A 504 -17.52 -3.73 -9.14
C GLY A 504 -16.12 -3.22 -8.75
N PRO A 505 -15.70 -2.07 -9.30
CA PRO A 505 -14.35 -1.52 -9.11
C PRO A 505 -13.97 -1.23 -7.66
N SER A 506 -14.89 -0.75 -6.81
CA SER A 506 -14.61 -0.48 -5.40
C SER A 506 -14.33 -1.75 -4.59
N ALA A 507 -15.11 -2.82 -4.82
CA ALA A 507 -14.86 -4.13 -4.19
C ALA A 507 -13.51 -4.71 -4.63
N PHE A 508 -13.15 -4.52 -5.90
CA PHE A 508 -11.85 -4.90 -6.44
C PHE A 508 -10.69 -4.12 -5.80
N SER A 509 -10.84 -2.81 -5.63
CA SER A 509 -9.85 -1.96 -4.96
C SER A 509 -9.55 -2.47 -3.55
N PHE A 510 -10.60 -2.76 -2.77
CA PHE A 510 -10.47 -3.33 -1.43
C PHE A 510 -9.83 -4.73 -1.43
N TYR A 511 -10.24 -5.59 -2.36
CA TYR A 511 -9.63 -6.91 -2.55
C TYR A 511 -8.11 -6.79 -2.79
N CYS A 512 -7.68 -5.85 -3.62
CA CYS A 512 -6.26 -5.65 -3.89
C CYS A 512 -5.52 -5.04 -2.69
N GLN A 513 -6.10 -4.06 -1.99
CA GLN A 513 -5.52 -3.50 -0.77
C GLN A 513 -5.27 -4.58 0.30
N ASN A 514 -6.23 -5.49 0.49
CA ASN A 514 -6.08 -6.61 1.40
C ASN A 514 -4.96 -7.56 0.97
N LEU A 515 -4.83 -7.85 -0.33
CA LEU A 515 -3.73 -8.67 -0.84
C LEU A 515 -2.38 -8.00 -0.61
N LEU A 516 -2.23 -6.72 -0.97
CA LEU A 516 -0.99 -5.96 -0.77
C LEU A 516 -0.59 -5.89 0.72
N SER A 517 -1.57 -5.66 1.60
CA SER A 517 -1.37 -5.68 3.05
C SER A 517 -0.92 -7.07 3.53
N LYS A 518 -1.61 -8.14 3.11
CA LYS A 518 -1.28 -9.52 3.46
C LYS A 518 0.10 -9.96 2.95
N TRP A 519 0.56 -9.41 1.81
CA TRP A 519 1.91 -9.65 1.29
C TRP A 519 2.97 -8.78 1.96
N GLY A 520 2.57 -7.86 2.84
CA GLY A 520 3.46 -6.97 3.57
C GLY A 520 4.20 -5.99 2.66
N ILE A 521 3.56 -5.53 1.58
CA ILE A 521 4.10 -4.52 0.65
C ILE A 521 4.27 -3.19 1.38
N SER A 522 5.36 -2.48 1.08
CA SER A 522 5.64 -1.19 1.69
C SER A 522 4.55 -0.16 1.38
N ARG A 523 4.41 0.86 2.23
CA ARG A 523 3.47 1.96 1.98
C ARG A 523 3.74 2.64 0.64
N GLN A 524 5.01 2.83 0.28
CA GLN A 524 5.43 3.41 -1.00
C GLN A 524 5.02 2.49 -2.17
N GLY A 525 5.22 1.18 -2.03
CA GLY A 525 4.78 0.19 -3.04
C GLY A 525 3.26 0.15 -3.22
N ILE A 526 2.50 0.27 -2.13
CA ILE A 526 1.03 0.41 -2.19
C ILE A 526 0.65 1.71 -2.90
N GLU A 527 1.24 2.84 -2.51
CA GLU A 527 0.99 4.15 -3.13
C GLU A 527 1.35 4.15 -4.63
N ALA A 528 2.36 3.39 -5.05
CA ALA A 528 2.76 3.24 -6.45
C ALA A 528 1.80 2.35 -7.26
N TRP A 529 1.34 1.21 -6.71
CA TRP A 529 0.52 0.24 -7.44
C TRP A 529 -0.99 0.48 -7.34
N GLN A 530 -1.47 1.13 -6.28
CA GLN A 530 -2.90 1.33 -6.05
C GLN A 530 -3.59 2.08 -7.20
N PRO A 531 -3.03 3.17 -7.77
CA PRO A 531 -3.67 3.86 -8.89
C PRO A 531 -3.81 2.99 -10.14
N PHE A 532 -2.80 2.16 -10.44
CA PHE A 532 -2.85 1.19 -11.54
C PHE A 532 -3.95 0.16 -11.33
N LEU A 533 -4.08 -0.35 -10.10
CA LEU A 533 -5.12 -1.32 -9.74
C LEU A 533 -6.52 -0.72 -9.81
N ASP A 534 -6.72 0.48 -9.27
CA ASP A 534 -8.02 1.15 -9.31
C ASP A 534 -8.45 1.42 -10.76
N ALA A 535 -7.53 1.91 -11.59
CA ALA A 535 -7.75 2.10 -13.02
C ALA A 535 -8.05 0.78 -13.75
N TRP A 536 -7.33 -0.30 -13.43
CA TRP A 536 -7.61 -1.62 -13.96
C TRP A 536 -9.02 -2.09 -13.59
N GLY A 537 -9.44 -1.88 -12.34
CA GLY A 537 -10.78 -2.23 -11.86
C GLY A 537 -11.88 -1.54 -12.66
N VAL A 538 -11.69 -0.26 -13.00
CA VAL A 538 -12.61 0.50 -13.85
C VAL A 538 -12.60 -0.01 -15.29
N TYR A 539 -11.42 -0.18 -15.89
CA TYR A 539 -11.29 -0.72 -17.25
C TYR A 539 -11.95 -2.09 -17.38
N ALA A 540 -11.58 -3.04 -16.52
CA ALA A 540 -12.10 -4.39 -16.55
C ALA A 540 -13.60 -4.43 -16.24
N GLY A 541 -14.08 -3.58 -15.33
CA GLY A 541 -15.51 -3.40 -15.06
C GLY A 541 -16.29 -2.95 -16.30
N ALA A 542 -15.77 -1.98 -17.04
CA ALA A 542 -16.37 -1.51 -18.29
C ALA A 542 -16.39 -2.60 -19.37
N VAL A 543 -15.29 -3.32 -19.56
CA VAL A 543 -15.22 -4.45 -20.52
C VAL A 543 -16.26 -5.52 -20.18
N LEU A 544 -16.32 -5.94 -18.91
CA LEU A 544 -17.25 -6.97 -18.45
C LEU A 544 -18.72 -6.54 -18.57
N ALA A 545 -19.00 -5.24 -18.49
CA ALA A 545 -20.32 -4.66 -18.70
C ALA A 545 -20.64 -4.35 -20.17
N GLY A 546 -19.74 -4.62 -21.12
CA GLY A 546 -19.91 -4.28 -22.54
C GLY A 546 -19.96 -2.77 -22.82
N SER A 547 -19.34 -1.96 -21.96
CA SER A 547 -19.30 -0.49 -22.04
C SER A 547 -17.99 0.00 -22.67
N SER A 548 -17.94 1.27 -23.08
CA SER A 548 -16.71 1.87 -23.61
C SER A 548 -15.60 1.86 -22.56
N VAL A 549 -14.41 1.42 -22.97
CA VAL A 549 -13.20 1.41 -22.15
C VAL A 549 -12.45 2.73 -22.19
N ILE A 550 -12.68 3.56 -23.21
CA ILE A 550 -12.04 4.88 -23.36
C ILE A 550 -13.05 5.94 -22.89
N PRO A 551 -12.75 6.70 -21.81
CA PRO A 551 -13.68 7.69 -21.25
C PRO A 551 -14.08 8.84 -22.21
N ASP A 552 -13.21 9.15 -23.19
CA ASP A 552 -13.29 10.37 -24.02
C ASP A 552 -13.58 10.13 -25.52
N GLY A 553 -13.86 8.90 -25.96
CA GLY A 553 -14.17 8.61 -27.37
C GLY A 553 -13.02 8.83 -28.37
N ARG A 554 -11.76 8.89 -27.90
CA ARG A 554 -10.55 8.99 -28.74
C ARG A 554 -10.05 7.61 -29.18
N GLU A 555 -10.86 6.89 -29.95
CA GLU A 555 -10.58 5.50 -30.36
C GLU A 555 -9.34 5.36 -31.27
N ASP A 556 -8.91 6.44 -31.93
CA ASP A 556 -7.84 6.41 -32.96
C ASP A 556 -6.39 6.53 -32.42
N PHE A 557 -6.18 6.67 -31.10
CA PHE A 557 -4.86 7.09 -30.56
C PHE A 557 -3.77 5.99 -30.56
N LEU A 558 -4.14 4.71 -30.44
CA LEU A 558 -3.16 3.61 -30.30
C LEU A 558 -2.86 2.86 -31.60
N GLY A 559 -3.53 3.18 -32.72
CA GLY A 559 -3.38 2.51 -34.02
C GLY A 559 -3.92 1.07 -34.07
N ASP A 560 -3.82 0.33 -32.96
CA ASP A 560 -4.44 -0.96 -32.72
C ASP A 560 -5.70 -0.77 -31.87
N GLY A 561 -6.86 -1.19 -32.39
CA GLY A 561 -8.14 -1.15 -31.65
C GLY A 561 -8.14 -2.04 -30.39
N PRO A 562 -9.18 -1.96 -29.54
CA PRO A 562 -9.29 -2.76 -28.33
C PRO A 562 -9.21 -4.27 -28.63
N PRO A 563 -8.77 -5.10 -27.66
CA PRO A 563 -8.70 -6.55 -27.83
C PRO A 563 -10.04 -7.12 -28.31
N LYS A 564 -10.01 -7.94 -29.36
CA LYS A 564 -11.21 -8.61 -29.91
C LYS A 564 -11.63 -9.86 -29.13
N VAL A 565 -10.82 -10.27 -28.15
CA VAL A 565 -11.07 -11.42 -27.28
C VAL A 565 -11.90 -11.01 -26.06
N VAL A 566 -12.64 -11.95 -25.48
CA VAL A 566 -13.42 -11.72 -24.25
C VAL A 566 -12.49 -11.71 -23.03
N LEU A 567 -12.67 -10.74 -22.13
CA LEU A 567 -11.97 -10.69 -20.85
C LEU A 567 -12.41 -11.85 -19.94
N ASN A 568 -11.47 -12.74 -19.65
CA ASN A 568 -11.62 -13.86 -18.72
C ASN A 568 -10.24 -14.25 -18.15
N SER A 569 -10.19 -15.23 -17.25
CA SER A 569 -8.93 -15.63 -16.60
C SER A 569 -7.87 -16.21 -17.56
N ARG A 570 -8.24 -16.64 -18.77
CA ARG A 570 -7.32 -17.18 -19.78
C ARG A 570 -6.72 -16.12 -20.70
N ASN A 571 -7.50 -15.10 -21.08
CA ASN A 571 -7.11 -14.08 -22.06
C ASN A 571 -6.90 -12.69 -21.44
N PHE A 572 -6.83 -12.60 -20.10
CA PHE A 572 -6.73 -11.32 -19.41
C PHE A 572 -5.48 -10.52 -19.80
N LEU A 573 -4.38 -11.14 -20.25
CA LEU A 573 -3.16 -10.40 -20.59
C LEU A 573 -3.34 -9.56 -21.85
N ASP A 574 -4.14 -9.98 -22.83
CA ASP A 574 -4.45 -9.13 -24.01
C ASP A 574 -5.06 -7.80 -23.56
N HIS A 575 -5.92 -7.87 -22.55
CA HIS A 575 -6.53 -6.72 -21.89
C HIS A 575 -5.55 -5.95 -21.01
N VAL A 576 -4.72 -6.61 -20.20
CA VAL A 576 -3.70 -5.95 -19.36
C VAL A 576 -2.72 -5.17 -20.22
N PHE A 577 -2.23 -5.72 -21.33
CA PHE A 577 -1.30 -5.03 -22.22
C PHE A 577 -1.94 -3.79 -22.87
N TYR A 578 -3.17 -3.94 -23.37
CA TYR A 578 -3.90 -2.80 -23.94
C TYR A 578 -4.21 -1.73 -22.90
N PHE A 579 -4.69 -2.14 -21.72
CA PHE A 579 -4.92 -1.25 -20.58
C PHE A 579 -3.65 -0.54 -20.14
N THR A 580 -2.51 -1.23 -20.05
CA THR A 580 -1.24 -0.62 -19.63
C THR A 580 -0.83 0.50 -20.59
N LYS A 581 -0.97 0.28 -21.91
CA LYS A 581 -0.76 1.35 -22.91
C LYS A 581 -1.68 2.56 -22.68
N LEU A 582 -2.95 2.34 -22.35
CA LEU A 582 -3.90 3.42 -22.04
C LEU A 582 -3.55 4.13 -20.73
N TYR A 583 -3.17 3.37 -19.70
CA TYR A 583 -2.77 3.89 -18.40
C TYR A 583 -1.52 4.76 -18.52
N ASP A 584 -0.49 4.28 -19.21
CA ASP A 584 0.77 5.02 -19.45
C ASP A 584 0.56 6.26 -20.33
N ALA A 585 -0.40 6.21 -21.25
CA ALA A 585 -0.83 7.36 -22.04
C ALA A 585 -1.70 8.37 -21.25
N GLY A 586 -2.04 8.07 -20.00
CA GLY A 586 -2.78 8.97 -19.10
C GLY A 586 -4.29 8.93 -19.21
N PHE A 587 -4.90 7.95 -19.92
CA PHE A 587 -6.36 7.87 -20.07
C PHE A 587 -7.12 7.62 -18.76
N TYR A 588 -6.41 7.22 -17.69
CA TYR A 588 -6.96 6.99 -16.36
C TYR A 588 -6.35 7.91 -15.30
N SER A 589 -5.64 8.97 -15.68
CA SER A 589 -4.98 9.90 -14.74
C SER A 589 -5.96 10.67 -13.86
N GLU A 590 -7.24 10.77 -14.23
CA GLU A 590 -8.27 11.41 -13.39
C GLU A 590 -8.80 10.48 -12.27
N LEU A 591 -8.51 9.17 -12.34
CA LEU A 591 -8.91 8.19 -11.32
C LEU A 591 -7.88 8.07 -10.19
N SER A 592 -6.62 8.43 -10.43
CA SER A 592 -5.53 8.36 -9.42
C SER A 592 -5.73 9.32 -8.23
N HIS A 593 -6.70 10.24 -8.31
CA HIS A 593 -7.00 11.26 -7.29
C HIS A 593 -8.42 11.24 -6.75
N ARG A 594 -9.21 10.19 -7.00
CA ARG A 594 -10.52 10.02 -6.38
C ARG A 594 -10.44 9.00 -5.23
N PRO A 595 -10.18 9.41 -3.97
CA PRO A 595 -10.72 8.64 -2.87
C PRO A 595 -12.24 8.52 -3.10
N ASP A 596 -12.82 7.34 -2.89
CA ASP A 596 -14.24 7.06 -3.10
C ASP A 596 -15.08 8.04 -2.24
N GLU A 597 -15.48 9.17 -2.83
CA GLU A 597 -15.99 10.38 -2.15
C GLU A 597 -17.54 10.36 -2.00
N SER A 598 -18.20 9.20 -2.16
CA SER A 598 -19.68 9.07 -2.17
C SER A 598 -20.32 8.48 -0.91
N GLY A 599 -19.56 8.10 0.11
CA GLY A 599 -20.11 7.47 1.33
C GLY A 599 -21.17 8.35 2.02
N SER A 600 -22.34 7.76 2.29
CA SER A 600 -23.50 8.45 2.88
C SER A 600 -23.54 8.41 4.41
N PHE A 601 -22.56 7.76 5.05
CA PHE A 601 -22.33 7.77 6.51
C PHE A 601 -21.01 8.47 6.85
N ARG A 602 -20.99 9.16 8.01
CA ARG A 602 -19.81 9.84 8.55
C ARG A 602 -19.71 9.56 10.04
N GLY A 603 -18.51 9.23 10.51
CA GLY A 603 -18.24 8.84 11.88
C GLY A 603 -17.99 7.33 12.01
N LEU A 604 -18.31 6.79 13.18
CA LEU A 604 -18.03 5.39 13.51
C LEU A 604 -19.33 4.68 13.90
N PHE A 605 -19.68 3.63 13.16
CA PHE A 605 -20.79 2.76 13.47
C PHE A 605 -20.27 1.44 14.05
N ILE A 606 -20.68 1.08 15.26
CA ILE A 606 -20.15 -0.09 15.97
C ILE A 606 -21.20 -1.20 15.98
N VAL A 607 -20.86 -2.35 15.42
CA VAL A 607 -21.70 -3.55 15.42
C VAL A 607 -21.21 -4.50 16.50
N VAL A 608 -21.97 -4.63 17.59
CA VAL A 608 -21.67 -5.57 18.67
C VAL A 608 -22.55 -6.81 18.50
N GLY A 609 -21.94 -7.92 18.10
CA GLY A 609 -22.60 -9.20 17.85
C GLY A 609 -22.16 -10.32 18.81
N PRO A 610 -22.82 -11.50 18.71
CA PRO A 610 -22.48 -12.66 19.54
C PRO A 610 -21.04 -13.15 19.29
N ASP A 611 -20.65 -13.23 18.02
CA ASP A 611 -19.34 -13.65 17.52
C ASP A 611 -18.90 -12.75 16.35
N ALA A 612 -17.61 -12.81 16.01
CA ALA A 612 -16.98 -11.99 14.98
C ALA A 612 -17.62 -12.22 13.61
N VAL A 613 -17.98 -13.46 13.28
CA VAL A 613 -18.59 -13.80 11.98
C VAL A 613 -19.93 -13.08 11.81
N SER A 614 -20.78 -13.17 12.82
CA SER A 614 -22.09 -12.53 12.85
C SER A 614 -21.98 -11.00 12.86
N ALA A 615 -21.05 -10.46 13.65
CA ALA A 615 -20.81 -9.02 13.73
C ALA A 615 -20.25 -8.46 12.41
N SER A 616 -19.30 -9.16 11.77
CA SER A 616 -18.72 -8.76 10.48
C SER A 616 -19.76 -8.81 9.36
N ALA A 617 -20.61 -9.84 9.30
CA ALA A 617 -21.66 -9.92 8.28
C ALA A 617 -22.62 -8.72 8.32
N VAL A 618 -23.06 -8.32 9.52
CA VAL A 618 -23.92 -7.14 9.71
C VAL A 618 -23.13 -5.85 9.42
N ALA A 619 -21.85 -5.78 9.80
CA ALA A 619 -21.00 -4.63 9.50
C ALA A 619 -20.77 -4.45 7.99
N ASP A 620 -20.51 -5.52 7.26
CA ASP A 620 -20.35 -5.52 5.79
C ASP A 620 -21.65 -5.09 5.10
N PHE A 621 -22.80 -5.58 5.58
CA PHE A 621 -24.10 -5.16 5.05
C PHE A 621 -24.34 -3.66 5.25
N LEU A 622 -24.12 -3.14 6.45
CA LEU A 622 -24.30 -1.71 6.74
C LEU A 622 -23.29 -0.83 5.99
N ALA A 623 -22.05 -1.29 5.86
CA ALA A 623 -21.02 -0.64 5.06
C ALA A 623 -21.46 -0.44 3.60
N ASN A 624 -22.09 -1.47 3.01
CA ASN A 624 -22.64 -1.43 1.66
C ASN A 624 -23.85 -0.48 1.54
N GLN A 625 -24.75 -0.47 2.53
CA GLN A 625 -25.92 0.43 2.53
C GLN A 625 -25.53 1.91 2.52
N TRP A 626 -24.40 2.27 3.15
CA TRP A 626 -23.89 3.64 3.16
C TRP A 626 -22.94 3.98 2.00
N CYS A 627 -23.10 3.32 0.86
CA CYS A 627 -22.29 3.53 -0.34
C CYS A 627 -20.77 3.39 -0.05
N SER A 628 -20.39 2.27 0.58
CA SER A 628 -19.01 1.86 0.88
C SER A 628 -18.37 2.54 2.09
N ALA A 629 -19.08 2.65 3.22
CA ALA A 629 -18.41 2.97 4.49
C ALA A 629 -17.34 1.89 4.80
N LYS A 630 -16.16 2.31 5.25
CA LYS A 630 -15.00 1.42 5.37
C LYS A 630 -15.16 0.45 6.54
N ARG A 631 -14.91 -0.84 6.30
CA ARG A 631 -15.04 -1.87 7.33
C ARG A 631 -13.81 -1.93 8.23
N LEU A 632 -14.03 -1.99 9.55
CA LEU A 632 -13.00 -2.24 10.55
C LEU A 632 -13.33 -3.49 11.37
N ASP A 633 -12.29 -4.25 11.72
CA ASP A 633 -12.39 -5.37 12.67
C ASP A 633 -11.51 -5.17 13.90
N ASP A 634 -10.53 -4.24 13.84
CA ASP A 634 -9.61 -4.01 14.95
C ASP A 634 -9.88 -2.68 15.66
N VAL A 635 -10.29 -2.78 16.92
CA VAL A 635 -10.50 -1.64 17.82
C VAL A 635 -9.17 -0.94 18.16
N SER A 636 -8.02 -1.59 17.92
CA SER A 636 -6.70 -1.03 18.20
C SER A 636 -6.36 0.17 17.31
N GLU A 637 -6.94 0.24 16.10
CA GLU A 637 -6.75 1.31 15.14
C GLU A 637 -7.49 2.61 15.50
N LEU A 638 -8.39 2.55 16.49
CA LEU A 638 -9.18 3.69 16.90
C LEU A 638 -8.38 4.67 17.78
N ASP A 639 -8.17 5.86 17.24
CA ASP A 639 -7.67 7.03 17.95
C ASP A 639 -8.39 8.31 17.50
N LYS A 640 -7.94 9.48 18.00
CA LYS A 640 -8.53 10.76 17.63
C LYS A 640 -8.34 11.09 16.15
N ALA A 641 -7.15 10.83 15.61
CA ALA A 641 -6.84 11.12 14.21
C ALA A 641 -7.68 10.25 13.27
N PHE A 642 -7.95 9.00 13.66
CA PHE A 642 -8.88 8.11 13.01
C PHE A 642 -10.28 8.72 12.99
N MET A 643 -10.83 9.11 14.16
CA MET A 643 -12.18 9.68 14.22
C MET A 643 -12.30 10.95 13.36
N GLU A 644 -11.27 11.78 13.33
CA GLU A 644 -11.24 12.98 12.48
C GLU A 644 -11.29 12.63 10.99
N ARG A 645 -10.49 11.65 10.54
CA ARG A 645 -10.57 11.13 9.16
C ARG A 645 -11.96 10.55 8.88
N SER A 646 -12.56 9.89 9.86
CA SER A 646 -13.85 9.23 9.69
C SER A 646 -15.03 10.18 9.51
N LEU A 647 -14.85 11.46 9.85
CA LEU A 647 -15.85 12.51 9.71
C LEU A 647 -15.70 13.30 8.41
N MET A 648 -14.62 13.05 7.66
CA MET A 648 -14.39 13.61 6.32
C MET A 648 -15.26 12.91 5.27
N ARG A 649 -15.32 13.47 4.05
CA ARG A 649 -16.09 12.91 2.95
C ARG A 649 -15.62 11.49 2.59
N GLY A 650 -16.55 10.54 2.44
CA GLY A 650 -16.22 9.12 2.22
C GLY A 650 -15.54 8.44 3.43
N GLY A 651 -15.53 9.09 4.59
CA GLY A 651 -14.83 8.64 5.79
C GLY A 651 -15.66 7.79 6.75
N GLY A 652 -16.94 7.51 6.52
CA GLY A 652 -17.70 6.66 7.44
C GLY A 652 -17.05 5.29 7.62
N HIS A 653 -16.97 4.80 8.86
CA HIS A 653 -16.46 3.44 9.15
C HIS A 653 -17.47 2.62 9.93
N VAL A 654 -17.48 1.31 9.66
CA VAL A 654 -18.29 0.32 10.38
C VAL A 654 -17.36 -0.68 11.07
N LEU A 655 -17.32 -0.65 12.39
CA LEU A 655 -16.50 -1.53 13.24
C LEU A 655 -17.31 -2.75 13.67
N SER A 656 -16.81 -3.95 13.41
CA SER A 656 -17.35 -5.21 13.91
C SER A 656 -16.75 -5.57 15.28
N VAL A 657 -17.57 -6.09 16.21
CA VAL A 657 -17.13 -6.53 17.54
C VAL A 657 -17.87 -7.83 17.93
N GLY A 658 -17.13 -8.94 17.99
CA GLY A 658 -17.63 -10.23 18.49
C GLY A 658 -17.42 -10.41 20.00
N LEU A 659 -18.47 -10.69 20.77
CA LEU A 659 -18.35 -10.85 22.23
C LEU A 659 -17.69 -12.17 22.65
N LEU A 660 -17.95 -13.27 21.94
CA LEU A 660 -17.39 -14.60 22.22
C LEU A 660 -15.90 -14.71 21.89
N ASP A 661 -15.40 -13.84 21.01
CA ASP A 661 -13.99 -13.81 20.58
C ASP A 661 -13.08 -13.03 21.55
N ASN A 662 -13.63 -12.56 22.68
CA ASN A 662 -12.93 -11.77 23.70
C ASN A 662 -12.37 -10.42 23.19
N TYR A 663 -13.02 -9.76 22.23
CA TYR A 663 -12.63 -8.41 21.82
C TYR A 663 -12.73 -7.42 23.00
N GLY A 664 -11.58 -7.06 23.56
CA GLY A 664 -11.41 -5.94 24.49
C GLY A 664 -11.19 -4.65 23.70
N GLY A 665 -11.95 -3.59 24.00
CA GLY A 665 -11.88 -2.36 23.19
C GLY A 665 -12.79 -1.21 23.65
N SER A 666 -13.84 -1.51 24.43
CA SER A 666 -14.77 -0.50 24.99
C SER A 666 -14.11 0.62 25.80
N GLY A 667 -12.86 0.45 26.27
CA GLY A 667 -12.08 1.50 26.92
C GLY A 667 -11.63 2.60 25.96
N LYS A 668 -11.11 2.22 24.78
CA LYS A 668 -10.72 3.17 23.72
C LYS A 668 -11.92 3.92 23.18
N VAL A 669 -13.01 3.21 22.90
CA VAL A 669 -14.26 3.85 22.45
C VAL A 669 -14.79 4.83 23.50
N ARG A 670 -14.72 4.50 24.80
CA ARG A 670 -15.08 5.44 25.88
C ARG A 670 -14.21 6.69 25.92
N GLU A 671 -12.94 6.59 25.53
CA GLU A 671 -12.08 7.77 25.41
C GLU A 671 -12.51 8.66 24.25
N LEU A 672 -12.81 8.07 23.09
CA LEU A 672 -13.28 8.80 21.91
C LEU A 672 -14.65 9.45 22.12
N VAL A 673 -15.56 8.77 22.82
CA VAL A 673 -16.90 9.30 23.13
C VAL A 673 -16.85 10.60 23.94
N LYS A 674 -15.79 10.86 24.71
CA LYS A 674 -15.65 12.16 25.42
C LYS A 674 -15.65 13.36 24.47
N GLU A 675 -15.20 13.15 23.23
CA GLU A 675 -15.02 14.21 22.24
C GLU A 675 -15.97 14.03 21.02
N TYR A 676 -16.27 12.79 20.65
CA TYR A 676 -17.00 12.42 19.43
C TYR A 676 -18.33 11.72 19.69
N LYS A 677 -18.91 11.87 20.89
CA LYS A 677 -20.15 11.19 21.32
C LYS A 677 -21.20 11.08 20.22
N ASP A 678 -21.56 12.21 19.60
CA ASP A 678 -22.74 12.30 18.74
C ASP A 678 -22.56 11.73 17.32
N VAL A 679 -21.34 11.36 16.95
CA VAL A 679 -20.98 10.78 15.65
C VAL A 679 -20.46 9.35 15.79
N ILE A 680 -20.58 8.79 16.99
CA ILE A 680 -20.39 7.37 17.28
C ILE A 680 -21.76 6.77 17.52
N MET A 681 -22.11 5.77 16.73
CA MET A 681 -23.37 5.05 16.81
C MET A 681 -23.08 3.56 17.04
N MET A 682 -24.02 2.84 17.64
CA MET A 682 -23.82 1.43 17.97
C MET A 682 -25.09 0.63 17.73
N VAL A 683 -24.95 -0.61 17.27
CA VAL A 683 -26.02 -1.60 17.22
C VAL A 683 -25.66 -2.83 18.05
N LEU A 684 -26.60 -3.29 18.85
CA LEU A 684 -26.53 -4.54 19.60
C LEU A 684 -27.30 -5.61 18.82
N PHE A 685 -26.56 -6.48 18.11
CA PHE A 685 -27.13 -7.51 17.23
C PHE A 685 -27.20 -8.87 17.95
N ASP A 686 -28.40 -9.41 18.14
CA ASP A 686 -28.71 -10.74 18.71
C ASP A 686 -28.08 -11.06 20.08
N VAL A 687 -27.59 -10.03 20.77
CA VAL A 687 -26.98 -10.10 22.11
C VAL A 687 -27.94 -9.72 23.23
N VAL A 688 -29.10 -9.14 22.90
CA VAL A 688 -30.13 -8.73 23.86
C VAL A 688 -31.22 -9.81 23.92
N GLY A 689 -31.39 -10.47 25.07
CA GLY A 689 -32.45 -11.47 25.28
C GLY A 689 -32.12 -12.92 24.91
N ASN A 690 -30.95 -13.20 24.32
CA ASN A 690 -30.51 -14.56 24.00
C ASN A 690 -29.95 -15.27 25.25
N SER A 691 -30.62 -16.35 25.69
CA SER A 691 -30.33 -17.00 26.98
C SER A 691 -29.04 -17.81 27.01
N ASP A 692 -28.44 -18.12 25.86
CA ASP A 692 -27.21 -18.93 25.78
C ASP A 692 -25.93 -18.10 25.93
N ILE A 693 -25.87 -16.89 25.36
CA ILE A 693 -24.73 -15.95 25.50
C ILE A 693 -24.59 -15.45 26.95
N MET A 694 -25.72 -15.39 27.67
CA MET A 694 -25.81 -14.92 29.06
C MET A 694 -25.33 -15.95 30.11
N LYS A 695 -24.93 -17.16 29.69
CA LYS A 695 -24.48 -18.22 30.61
C LYS A 695 -23.03 -18.06 31.08
N GLU A 696 -22.17 -17.37 30.32
CA GLU A 696 -20.76 -17.20 30.65
C GLU A 696 -20.48 -15.84 31.31
N PRO A 697 -19.95 -15.79 32.56
CA PRO A 697 -19.77 -14.54 33.31
C PRO A 697 -18.89 -13.50 32.61
N LYS A 698 -17.89 -13.95 31.86
CA LYS A 698 -16.93 -13.09 31.16
C LYS A 698 -17.58 -12.33 29.99
N THR A 699 -18.33 -13.04 29.15
CA THR A 699 -19.09 -12.50 28.01
C THR A 699 -20.17 -11.53 28.47
N LYS A 700 -20.85 -11.85 29.58
CA LYS A 700 -21.78 -10.93 30.26
C LYS A 700 -21.09 -9.65 30.75
N GLY A 701 -19.86 -9.76 31.28
CA GLY A 701 -19.04 -8.62 31.66
C GLY A 701 -18.67 -7.71 30.49
N LEU A 702 -18.32 -8.30 29.34
CA LEU A 702 -18.01 -7.57 28.10
C LEU A 702 -19.24 -6.86 27.55
N LEU A 703 -20.39 -7.54 27.44
CA LEU A 703 -21.65 -6.94 27.00
C LEU A 703 -22.04 -5.74 27.89
N ASN A 704 -21.98 -5.91 29.22
CA ASN A 704 -22.24 -4.82 30.17
C ASN A 704 -21.27 -3.64 29.99
N SER A 705 -20.04 -3.88 29.53
CA SER A 705 -19.04 -2.85 29.29
C SER A 705 -19.36 -2.03 28.03
N TRP A 706 -19.84 -2.68 26.97
CA TRP A 706 -20.28 -2.03 25.74
C TRP A 706 -21.62 -1.29 25.91
N GLN A 707 -22.57 -1.86 26.67
CA GLN A 707 -23.86 -1.20 26.98
C GLN A 707 -23.71 0.09 27.81
N LYS A 708 -22.60 0.25 28.53
CA LYS A 708 -22.31 1.46 29.33
C LYS A 708 -21.69 2.60 28.52
N ILE A 709 -21.41 2.40 27.24
CA ILE A 709 -20.84 3.45 26.39
C ILE A 709 -21.94 4.45 26.06
N ASP A 710 -21.74 5.70 26.47
CA ASP A 710 -22.67 6.82 26.26
C ASP A 710 -22.44 7.45 24.88
N CYS A 711 -22.68 6.69 23.80
CA CYS A 711 -22.56 7.17 22.41
C CYS A 711 -23.85 7.85 21.93
N GLY A 712 -23.85 8.40 20.72
CA GLY A 712 -24.93 9.24 20.20
C GLY A 712 -26.27 8.52 20.07
N LYS A 713 -26.25 7.30 19.51
CA LYS A 713 -27.41 6.41 19.41
C LYS A 713 -27.01 4.95 19.61
N VAL A 714 -27.93 4.16 20.18
CA VAL A 714 -27.81 2.71 20.33
C VAL A 714 -29.06 2.03 19.79
N PHE A 715 -28.88 1.12 18.84
CA PHE A 715 -29.93 0.31 18.22
C PHE A 715 -29.88 -1.13 18.74
N THR A 716 -30.98 -1.87 18.63
CA THR A 716 -31.05 -3.31 18.96
C THR A 716 -31.70 -4.06 17.81
N LEU A 717 -31.06 -5.14 17.35
CA LEU A 717 -31.53 -5.98 16.24
C LEU A 717 -31.52 -7.47 16.67
N SER A 718 -32.39 -8.30 16.10
CA SER A 718 -32.48 -9.74 16.40
C SER A 718 -32.43 -10.60 15.13
N GLY A 719 -31.72 -11.73 15.17
CA GLY A 719 -31.31 -12.48 13.96
C GLY A 719 -32.36 -13.36 13.27
N LYS A 720 -33.58 -13.50 13.81
CA LYS A 720 -34.58 -14.45 13.27
C LYS A 720 -35.21 -14.05 11.92
N SER A 721 -34.98 -12.84 11.43
CA SER A 721 -35.56 -12.30 10.18
C SER A 721 -34.52 -11.86 9.14
N LEU A 722 -33.21 -11.95 9.43
CA LEU A 722 -32.19 -11.21 8.68
C LEU A 722 -31.35 -12.03 7.71
N PHE A 723 -31.27 -13.35 7.87
CA PHE A 723 -30.46 -14.22 7.00
C PHE A 723 -31.34 -15.10 6.12
N ARG A 724 -31.02 -15.15 4.81
CA ARG A 724 -31.57 -16.11 3.85
C ARG A 724 -30.96 -17.50 4.01
N GLU A 725 -31.57 -18.53 3.41
CA GLU A 725 -31.04 -19.91 3.37
C GLU A 725 -29.65 -20.01 2.69
N ASP A 726 -29.29 -19.04 1.85
CA ASP A 726 -27.98 -18.93 1.18
C ASP A 726 -26.93 -18.11 1.98
N GLY A 727 -27.30 -17.58 3.15
CA GLY A 727 -26.43 -16.79 4.01
C GLY A 727 -26.37 -15.28 3.70
N SER A 728 -27.14 -14.78 2.72
CA SER A 728 -27.23 -13.35 2.43
C SER A 728 -28.17 -12.60 3.38
N LEU A 729 -27.86 -11.32 3.67
CA LEU A 729 -28.64 -10.44 4.53
C LEU A 729 -29.74 -9.70 3.73
N GLU A 730 -30.99 -9.70 4.23
CA GLU A 730 -32.12 -8.94 3.66
C GLU A 730 -32.53 -7.81 4.62
N ALA A 731 -32.76 -6.60 4.10
CA ALA A 731 -33.13 -5.45 4.93
C ALA A 731 -34.56 -5.65 5.49
N ASP A 732 -34.73 -5.48 6.81
CA ASP A 732 -36.04 -5.32 7.42
C ASP A 732 -36.34 -3.84 7.72
N GLU A 733 -37.59 -3.52 8.05
CA GLU A 733 -38.06 -2.15 8.31
C GLU A 733 -37.28 -1.46 9.46
N ASN A 734 -36.77 -2.24 10.42
CA ASN A 734 -35.97 -1.72 11.53
C ASN A 734 -34.56 -1.33 11.09
N ILE A 735 -33.93 -2.15 10.23
CA ILE A 735 -32.64 -1.84 9.63
C ILE A 735 -32.75 -0.65 8.69
N GLU A 736 -33.78 -0.58 7.86
CA GLU A 736 -33.98 0.58 6.96
C GLU A 736 -34.17 1.87 7.76
N THR A 737 -34.95 1.83 8.84
CA THR A 737 -35.13 2.98 9.74
C THR A 737 -33.80 3.40 10.37
N MET A 738 -33.02 2.44 10.89
CA MET A 738 -31.69 2.69 11.46
C MET A 738 -30.73 3.29 10.43
N VAL A 739 -30.64 2.69 9.23
CA VAL A 739 -29.81 3.18 8.13
C VAL A 739 -30.20 4.61 7.81
N ASN A 740 -31.49 4.89 7.58
CA ASN A 740 -32.00 6.23 7.27
C ASN A 740 -31.73 7.27 8.38
N GLU A 741 -31.80 6.86 9.66
CA GLU A 741 -31.49 7.74 10.80
C GLU A 741 -30.00 8.06 10.95
N CYS A 742 -29.13 7.20 10.41
CA CYS A 742 -27.68 7.33 10.51
C CYS A 742 -27.07 7.85 9.21
N THR A 743 -27.80 7.76 8.10
CA THR A 743 -27.44 8.36 6.81
C THR A 743 -27.33 9.87 6.96
N PHE A 744 -26.13 10.37 6.66
CA PHE A 744 -25.86 11.79 6.57
C PHE A 744 -26.56 12.33 5.32
N ARG A 745 -27.62 13.14 5.51
CA ARG A 745 -28.34 13.75 4.38
C ARG A 745 -27.44 14.77 3.69
N ASN A 746 -27.16 14.54 2.42
CA ASN A 746 -26.44 15.48 1.55
C ASN A 746 -27.10 16.86 1.54
N SER A 747 -26.40 17.90 2.00
CA SER A 747 -26.65 19.30 1.63
C SER A 747 -25.52 19.88 0.76
N TYR A 748 -24.80 19.01 0.02
CA TYR A 748 -23.53 19.29 -0.69
C TYR A 748 -23.60 20.13 -1.97
N GLU A 749 -24.57 21.03 -2.11
CA GLU A 749 -24.42 22.01 -3.20
C GLU A 749 -23.44 23.14 -2.82
N ARG A 750 -23.08 23.34 -1.53
CA ARG A 750 -22.49 24.62 -1.06
C ARG A 750 -21.52 24.49 0.14
N PRO A 751 -20.40 25.24 0.19
CA PRO A 751 -19.47 25.29 1.34
C PRO A 751 -20.09 25.96 2.57
N GLY A 752 -19.72 25.56 3.78
CA GLY A 752 -20.17 26.22 5.02
C GLY A 752 -19.43 27.53 5.31
N ILE A 753 -19.90 28.30 6.30
CA ILE A 753 -19.32 29.63 6.59
C ILE A 753 -18.97 29.75 8.08
N LEU A 754 -17.73 30.08 8.42
CA LEU A 754 -17.30 30.35 9.79
C LEU A 754 -16.98 31.84 9.95
N VAL A 755 -17.85 32.55 10.66
CA VAL A 755 -17.66 33.97 10.98
C VAL A 755 -16.91 34.08 12.31
N PHE A 756 -15.78 34.79 12.32
CA PHE A 756 -14.95 34.99 13.52
C PHE A 756 -14.52 36.45 13.69
N PHE A 757 -14.14 36.81 14.92
CA PHE A 757 -13.89 38.21 15.30
C PHE A 757 -12.44 38.39 15.73
N PRO A 758 -11.51 38.78 14.84
CA PRO A 758 -10.12 39.07 15.17
C PRO A 758 -9.98 40.42 15.90
N GLN A 759 -10.78 40.64 16.94
CA GLN A 759 -10.93 41.89 17.69
C GLN A 759 -10.61 41.68 19.19
N ILE A 760 -10.75 42.73 20.01
CA ILE A 760 -10.46 42.72 21.46
C ILE A 760 -11.76 42.82 22.30
N PRO A 761 -11.74 42.52 23.62
CA PRO A 761 -12.90 42.76 24.47
C PRO A 761 -13.33 44.23 24.45
N GLY A 762 -14.64 44.49 24.43
CA GLY A 762 -15.21 45.84 24.29
C GLY A 762 -15.58 46.23 22.86
N CYS A 763 -15.21 45.42 21.86
CA CYS A 763 -15.46 45.70 20.45
C CYS A 763 -16.94 45.64 19.99
N GLY A 764 -17.82 44.97 20.74
CA GLY A 764 -19.25 44.83 20.40
C GLY A 764 -19.66 43.52 19.72
N LYS A 765 -18.76 42.54 19.60
CA LYS A 765 -19.03 41.22 18.97
C LYS A 765 -20.33 40.54 19.46
N SER A 766 -20.58 40.51 20.77
CA SER A 766 -21.75 39.81 21.34
C SER A 766 -23.05 40.56 21.05
N CYS A 767 -22.99 41.89 20.89
CA CYS A 767 -24.13 42.69 20.44
C CYS A 767 -24.48 42.39 18.97
N LEU A 768 -23.47 42.10 18.13
CA LEU A 768 -23.68 41.72 16.73
C LEU A 768 -24.30 40.33 16.60
N THR A 769 -23.94 39.40 17.49
CA THR A 769 -24.42 38.01 17.43
C THR A 769 -25.68 37.73 18.27
N SER A 770 -26.10 38.65 19.15
CA SER A 770 -27.23 38.43 20.07
C SER A 770 -28.60 38.47 19.41
N ASP A 771 -28.75 39.16 18.27
CA ASP A 771 -30.02 39.23 17.53
C ASP A 771 -30.17 38.05 16.56
N GLU A 772 -30.18 36.84 17.12
CA GLU A 772 -30.28 35.60 16.34
C GLU A 772 -31.51 35.59 15.43
N HIS A 773 -32.63 36.16 15.88
CA HIS A 773 -33.87 36.18 15.12
C HIS A 773 -33.72 37.03 13.85
N ARG A 774 -33.14 38.23 13.93
CA ARG A 774 -32.88 39.07 12.75
C ARG A 774 -31.90 38.42 11.78
N ILE A 775 -30.85 37.79 12.30
CA ILE A 775 -29.84 37.11 11.47
C ILE A 775 -30.47 35.91 10.75
N ARG A 776 -31.20 35.06 11.48
CA ARG A 776 -31.94 33.92 10.90
C ARG A 776 -32.96 34.40 9.88
N ALA A 777 -33.77 35.41 10.21
CA ALA A 777 -34.75 35.95 9.28
C ALA A 777 -34.12 36.51 7.99
N ALA A 778 -32.92 37.09 8.07
CA ALA A 778 -32.21 37.60 6.90
C ALA A 778 -31.62 36.49 6.00
N ILE A 779 -31.19 35.37 6.60
CA ILE A 779 -30.54 34.25 5.91
C ILE A 779 -31.58 33.21 5.45
N GLU A 780 -32.48 32.79 6.34
CA GLU A 780 -33.44 31.71 6.13
C GLU A 780 -34.62 32.09 5.21
N ASN A 781 -35.07 33.36 5.20
CA ASN A 781 -36.17 33.81 4.32
C ASN A 781 -35.72 34.22 2.90
N SER A 782 -34.43 34.14 2.59
CA SER A 782 -33.87 34.59 1.31
C SER A 782 -33.81 33.51 0.22
N SER A 783 -34.09 32.25 0.58
CA SER A 783 -34.02 31.08 -0.30
C SER A 783 -35.36 30.34 -0.37
N VAL A 784 -35.68 29.71 -1.51
CA VAL A 784 -36.75 28.69 -1.62
C VAL A 784 -36.59 27.69 -0.46
N ALA A 785 -37.67 27.28 0.21
CA ALA A 785 -37.65 26.53 1.49
C ALA A 785 -36.75 25.28 1.52
N GLU A 786 -36.36 24.73 0.37
CA GLU A 786 -35.43 23.60 0.21
C GLU A 786 -33.93 23.98 0.21
N LYS A 787 -33.57 25.28 0.24
CA LYS A 787 -32.20 25.81 0.10
C LYS A 787 -31.69 26.67 1.27
N SER A 788 -32.39 26.72 2.41
CA SER A 788 -32.01 27.60 3.53
C SER A 788 -30.87 27.03 4.38
N ARG A 789 -29.90 27.88 4.75
CA ARG A 789 -28.79 27.52 5.64
C ARG A 789 -29.18 27.64 7.09
N LYS A 790 -28.78 26.67 7.90
CA LYS A 790 -28.89 26.76 9.35
C LYS A 790 -27.90 27.77 9.91
N VAL A 791 -28.38 28.73 10.70
CA VAL A 791 -27.55 29.69 11.43
C VAL A 791 -27.34 29.22 12.87
N LEU A 792 -26.09 29.15 13.31
CA LEU A 792 -25.71 28.71 14.64
C LEU A 792 -24.81 29.76 15.31
N VAL A 793 -25.17 30.21 16.50
CA VAL A 793 -24.33 31.11 17.31
C VAL A 793 -23.71 30.31 18.45
N ILE A 794 -22.38 30.39 18.59
CA ILE A 794 -21.65 29.67 19.65
C ILE A 794 -20.96 30.69 20.55
N ALA A 795 -21.56 30.96 21.71
CA ALA A 795 -21.04 31.91 22.68
C ALA A 795 -19.82 31.34 23.44
N GLY A 796 -18.67 32.00 23.30
CA GLY A 796 -17.43 31.62 23.97
C GLY A 796 -17.51 31.65 25.49
N ASP A 797 -18.27 32.61 26.03
CA ASP A 797 -18.41 32.84 27.46
C ASP A 797 -19.34 31.81 28.15
N GLN A 798 -20.16 31.08 27.38
CA GLN A 798 -21.07 30.04 27.89
C GLN A 798 -20.49 28.61 27.73
N THR A 799 -19.34 28.48 27.07
CA THR A 799 -18.74 27.18 26.76
C THR A 799 -17.81 26.73 27.91
N LYS A 800 -18.14 25.60 28.56
CA LYS A 800 -17.34 25.04 29.66
C LYS A 800 -16.11 24.24 29.20
N ASP A 801 -16.11 23.75 27.96
CA ASP A 801 -15.03 22.96 27.34
C ASP A 801 -14.11 23.82 26.45
N LYS A 802 -13.12 23.21 25.77
CA LYS A 802 -12.29 23.89 24.76
C LYS A 802 -13.16 24.42 23.61
N TYR A 803 -13.11 25.73 23.37
CA TYR A 803 -14.04 26.42 22.46
C TYR A 803 -13.93 26.03 20.98
N TRP A 804 -12.75 26.14 20.36
CA TRP A 804 -12.59 25.84 18.92
C TRP A 804 -12.90 24.38 18.55
N PRO A 805 -12.55 23.38 19.38
CA PRO A 805 -13.06 22.01 19.21
C PRO A 805 -14.59 21.92 19.23
N LYS A 806 -15.28 22.66 20.12
CA LYS A 806 -16.75 22.70 20.13
C LYS A 806 -17.33 23.30 18.84
N VAL A 807 -16.68 24.33 18.28
CA VAL A 807 -17.05 24.92 16.98
C VAL A 807 -16.86 23.87 15.86
N ARG A 808 -15.71 23.18 15.83
CA ARG A 808 -15.42 22.09 14.88
C ARG A 808 -16.48 21.00 14.92
N HIS A 809 -16.79 20.46 16.10
CA HIS A 809 -17.78 19.39 16.24
C HIS A 809 -19.19 19.83 15.83
N THR A 810 -19.59 21.06 16.19
CA THR A 810 -20.89 21.61 15.78
C THR A 810 -20.98 21.69 14.25
N ARG A 811 -19.92 22.13 13.58
CA ARG A 811 -19.85 22.22 12.11
C ARG A 811 -19.78 20.86 11.42
N LEU A 812 -19.10 19.87 11.98
CA LEU A 812 -19.05 18.53 11.41
C LEU A 812 -20.43 17.84 11.35
N ARG A 813 -21.40 18.29 12.16
CA ARG A 813 -22.80 17.83 12.08
C ARG A 813 -23.58 18.45 10.93
N ASP A 814 -23.21 19.66 10.52
CA ASP A 814 -23.85 20.42 9.44
C ASP A 814 -22.80 21.28 8.76
N THR A 815 -22.10 20.67 7.80
CA THR A 815 -20.98 21.31 7.09
C THR A 815 -21.42 22.47 6.21
N SER A 816 -22.73 22.61 5.94
CA SER A 816 -23.33 23.72 5.19
C SER A 816 -23.78 24.90 6.07
N SER A 817 -23.68 24.78 7.39
CA SER A 817 -24.15 25.80 8.33
C SER A 817 -23.34 27.10 8.28
N VAL A 818 -24.00 28.19 8.68
CA VAL A 818 -23.37 29.48 9.00
C VAL A 818 -23.15 29.51 10.51
N VAL A 819 -21.89 29.49 10.93
CA VAL A 819 -21.53 29.52 12.35
C VAL A 819 -20.96 30.89 12.71
N LEU A 820 -21.59 31.56 13.66
CA LEU A 820 -21.10 32.79 14.28
C LEU A 820 -20.35 32.44 15.56
N ALA A 821 -19.02 32.54 15.52
CA ALA A 821 -18.16 32.27 16.66
C ALA A 821 -18.02 33.52 17.53
N ASP A 822 -18.94 33.75 18.48
CA ASP A 822 -18.85 34.85 19.45
C ASP A 822 -17.70 34.61 20.46
N LYS A 823 -16.47 34.87 19.99
CA LYS A 823 -15.22 34.84 20.75
C LYS A 823 -14.18 35.72 20.06
N ASN A 824 -13.35 36.40 20.85
CA ASN A 824 -12.18 37.10 20.33
C ASN A 824 -11.18 36.10 19.74
N ALA A 825 -10.67 36.39 18.54
CA ALA A 825 -9.77 35.54 17.78
C ALA A 825 -8.40 36.23 17.53
N PRO A 826 -7.54 36.34 18.56
CA PRO A 826 -6.21 36.95 18.42
C PRO A 826 -5.29 36.14 17.51
N THR A 827 -4.18 36.74 17.07
CA THR A 827 -3.18 36.15 16.17
C THR A 827 -2.83 34.68 16.47
N PRO A 828 -2.59 34.26 17.74
CA PRO A 828 -2.25 32.87 18.05
C PRO A 828 -3.37 31.86 17.75
N SER A 829 -4.61 32.32 17.62
CA SER A 829 -5.77 31.45 17.34
C SER A 829 -6.03 31.21 15.85
N TRP A 830 -5.50 32.05 14.96
CA TRP A 830 -5.80 31.97 13.52
C TRP A 830 -5.43 30.63 12.90
N GLY A 831 -4.31 30.04 13.30
CA GLY A 831 -3.93 28.69 12.84
C GLY A 831 -4.93 27.62 13.25
N THR A 832 -5.43 27.67 14.49
CA THR A 832 -6.47 26.73 14.97
C THR A 832 -7.80 26.95 14.27
N ILE A 833 -8.18 28.19 13.99
CA ILE A 833 -9.42 28.49 13.25
C ILE A 833 -9.28 28.03 11.79
N GLY A 834 -8.11 28.21 11.19
CA GLY A 834 -7.75 27.66 9.88
C GLY A 834 -7.92 26.15 9.83
N GLU A 835 -7.39 25.43 10.82
CA GLU A 835 -7.62 23.98 10.96
C GLU A 835 -9.12 23.66 11.04
N VAL A 836 -9.90 24.38 11.85
CA VAL A 836 -11.37 24.17 11.90
C VAL A 836 -12.01 24.37 10.52
N CYS A 837 -11.62 25.41 9.78
CA CYS A 837 -12.16 25.70 8.46
C CYS A 837 -11.78 24.65 7.42
N GLU A 838 -10.52 24.21 7.38
CA GLU A 838 -10.06 23.15 6.48
C GLU A 838 -10.82 21.84 6.75
N PHE A 839 -10.85 21.38 8.01
CA PHE A 839 -11.51 20.13 8.40
C PHE A 839 -13.02 20.13 8.16
N THR A 840 -13.65 21.30 8.18
CA THR A 840 -15.11 21.41 8.04
C THR A 840 -15.55 21.99 6.69
N GLN A 841 -14.59 22.18 5.77
CA GLN A 841 -14.80 22.80 4.45
C GLN A 841 -15.53 24.14 4.54
N ALA A 842 -15.14 24.94 5.53
CA ALA A 842 -15.68 26.27 5.77
C ALA A 842 -14.92 27.33 5.00
N VAL A 843 -15.65 28.33 4.49
CA VAL A 843 -15.06 29.63 4.18
C VAL A 843 -14.87 30.39 5.50
N ALA A 844 -13.64 30.78 5.79
CA ALA A 844 -13.30 31.64 6.91
C ALA A 844 -13.68 33.10 6.59
N VAL A 845 -14.53 33.71 7.41
CA VAL A 845 -15.00 35.09 7.21
C VAL A 845 -14.67 35.93 8.45
N PRO A 846 -13.62 36.77 8.41
CA PRO A 846 -13.34 37.69 9.50
C PRO A 846 -14.32 38.87 9.52
N VAL A 847 -14.63 39.35 10.72
CA VAL A 847 -15.36 40.61 10.94
C VAL A 847 -14.36 41.67 11.41
N LEU A 848 -14.14 42.69 10.59
CA LEU A 848 -13.11 43.72 10.82
C LEU A 848 -13.74 45.09 11.10
N PRO A 849 -13.27 45.81 12.15
CA PRO A 849 -13.57 47.22 12.33
C PRO A 849 -12.60 48.03 11.47
N GLN A 850 -12.90 48.19 10.18
CA GLN A 850 -11.94 48.69 9.19
C GLN A 850 -11.44 50.11 9.51
N ASP A 851 -12.31 50.96 10.04
CA ASP A 851 -12.00 52.31 10.49
C ASP A 851 -11.18 52.37 11.80
N ALA A 852 -11.05 51.25 12.51
CA ALA A 852 -10.21 51.12 13.69
C ALA A 852 -8.82 50.52 13.40
N LEU A 853 -8.59 49.97 12.20
CA LEU A 853 -7.29 49.47 11.77
C LEU A 853 -6.39 50.65 11.39
N GLN A 854 -5.47 50.98 12.30
CA GLN A 854 -4.48 52.03 12.12
C GLN A 854 -3.23 51.62 12.90
N THR A 855 -2.08 51.64 12.24
CA THR A 855 -0.82 51.22 12.87
C THR A 855 -0.50 52.14 14.05
N THR A 856 -0.45 51.55 15.25
CA THR A 856 0.04 52.22 16.46
C THR A 856 1.48 51.81 16.68
N GLU A 857 2.39 52.79 16.65
CA GLU A 857 3.81 52.60 16.93
C GLU A 857 4.16 53.09 18.33
N ILE A 858 4.88 52.27 19.09
CA ILE A 858 5.33 52.63 20.44
C ILE A 858 6.82 52.37 20.56
N VAL A 859 7.55 53.41 20.97
CA VAL A 859 8.97 53.33 21.28
C VAL A 859 9.15 53.27 22.79
N GLY A 860 9.92 52.27 23.24
CA GLY A 860 10.31 52.09 24.62
C GLY A 860 9.60 50.93 25.31
N VAL A 861 10.14 50.57 26.47
CA VAL A 861 9.70 49.46 27.31
C VAL A 861 9.68 49.94 28.75
N ARG A 862 8.73 49.49 29.56
CA ARG A 862 8.71 49.78 31.00
C ARG A 862 8.86 48.50 31.80
N SER A 863 9.86 48.43 32.66
CA SER A 863 10.08 47.25 33.52
C SER A 863 9.02 47.14 34.62
N LEU A 864 8.94 45.97 35.25
CA LEU A 864 8.08 45.76 36.42
C LEU A 864 8.45 46.66 37.62
N HIS A 865 9.67 47.20 37.65
CA HIS A 865 10.15 48.10 38.70
C HIS A 865 9.84 49.58 38.42
N GLY A 866 9.24 49.89 37.27
CA GLY A 866 8.85 51.24 36.90
C GLY A 866 9.92 52.02 36.13
N ASP A 867 11.12 51.47 35.97
CA ASP A 867 12.20 52.04 35.17
C ASP A 867 11.92 51.91 33.67
N ASP A 868 12.23 52.98 32.92
CA ASP A 868 12.22 52.97 31.46
C ASP A 868 13.41 52.15 30.93
N GLY A 869 13.10 51.14 30.12
CA GLY A 869 14.05 50.25 29.47
C GLY A 869 14.52 50.76 28.12
N ALA A 870 15.26 49.92 27.38
CA ALA A 870 15.80 50.26 26.07
C ALA A 870 14.72 50.70 25.05
N ASP A 871 15.10 51.62 24.16
CA ASP A 871 14.28 52.07 23.03
C ASP A 871 14.05 50.92 22.04
N LYS A 872 12.99 50.15 22.30
CA LYS A 872 12.51 49.11 21.40
C LYS A 872 11.20 49.56 20.78
N LEU A 873 11.14 49.47 19.46
CA LEU A 873 9.91 49.68 18.70
C LEU A 873 9.02 48.43 18.80
N HIS A 874 7.75 48.63 19.09
CA HIS A 874 6.71 47.62 18.93
C HIS A 874 5.48 48.26 18.29
N VAL A 875 4.85 47.51 17.38
CA VAL A 875 3.75 47.99 16.54
C VAL A 875 2.51 47.13 16.72
N TYR A 876 1.34 47.75 16.57
CA TYR A 876 0.03 47.11 16.68
C TYR A 876 -0.89 47.57 15.54
N PRO A 877 -1.84 46.75 15.08
CA PRO A 877 -2.63 47.05 13.89
C PRO A 877 -3.87 47.92 14.17
N TYR A 878 -4.13 48.25 15.44
CA TYR A 878 -5.32 48.98 15.88
C TYR A 878 -4.95 50.35 16.43
N SER A 879 -5.82 51.35 16.29
CA SER A 879 -5.58 52.69 16.88
C SER A 879 -5.64 52.70 18.42
N LEU A 880 -5.00 53.70 19.05
CA LEU A 880 -5.18 53.95 20.49
C LEU A 880 -6.61 54.37 20.85
N ALA A 881 -7.31 55.06 19.94
CA ALA A 881 -8.71 55.43 20.14
C ALA A 881 -9.61 54.19 20.24
N TYR A 882 -9.33 53.17 19.42
CA TYR A 882 -10.06 51.90 19.46
C TYR A 882 -9.86 51.19 20.81
N LEU A 883 -8.64 51.18 21.32
CA LEU A 883 -8.30 50.64 22.63
C LEU A 883 -9.05 51.38 23.75
N ALA A 884 -9.06 52.72 23.72
CA ALA A 884 -9.75 53.56 24.70
C ALA A 884 -11.26 53.30 24.73
N VAL A 885 -11.91 53.27 23.56
CA VAL A 885 -13.35 52.98 23.43
C VAL A 885 -13.66 51.58 23.96
N CYS A 886 -12.86 50.58 23.60
CA CYS A 886 -13.06 49.21 24.07
C CYS A 886 -12.96 49.11 25.61
N MET A 887 -12.00 49.81 26.22
CA MET A 887 -11.89 49.89 27.69
C MET A 887 -13.08 50.60 28.32
N ALA A 888 -13.48 51.77 27.79
CA ALA A 888 -14.62 52.54 28.30
C ALA A 888 -15.89 51.69 28.27
N ARG A 889 -16.17 51.00 27.16
CA ARG A 889 -17.32 50.08 27.02
C ARG A 889 -17.27 48.87 27.96
N VAL A 890 -16.09 48.42 28.40
CA VAL A 890 -15.96 47.36 29.41
C VAL A 890 -16.27 47.91 30.81
N LEU A 891 -15.74 49.10 31.13
CA LEU A 891 -15.98 49.77 32.42
C LEU A 891 -17.40 50.32 32.57
N ASP A 892 -18.13 50.53 31.47
CA ASP A 892 -19.51 51.00 31.52
C ASP A 892 -20.53 49.91 31.87
N ARG A 893 -20.11 48.64 31.82
CA ARG A 893 -20.97 47.51 32.11
C ARG A 893 -21.22 47.43 33.61
N PRO A 894 -22.46 47.22 34.07
CA PRO A 894 -22.73 46.98 35.48
C PRO A 894 -21.98 45.74 36.01
N PRO A 895 -21.58 45.71 37.29
CA PRO A 895 -20.86 44.56 37.86
C PRO A 895 -21.63 43.25 37.70
N GLY A 896 -20.98 42.21 37.16
CA GLY A 896 -21.58 40.89 36.98
C GLY A 896 -22.63 40.80 35.87
N SER A 897 -22.82 41.85 35.07
CA SER A 897 -23.79 41.88 33.97
C SER A 897 -23.32 41.12 32.72
N HIS A 898 -22.01 40.95 32.55
CA HIS A 898 -21.43 40.29 31.37
C HIS A 898 -21.11 38.82 31.65
N GLN A 899 -21.51 37.92 30.74
CA GLN A 899 -21.36 36.47 30.90
C GLN A 899 -19.88 36.03 31.03
N GLY A 900 -18.97 36.67 30.30
CA GLY A 900 -17.52 36.45 30.41
C GLY A 900 -16.86 37.06 31.65
N LYS A 901 -17.63 37.70 32.56
CA LYS A 901 -17.15 38.31 33.81
C LYS A 901 -16.05 39.37 33.64
N LEU A 902 -16.03 40.05 32.48
CA LEU A 902 -15.19 41.21 32.21
C LEU A 902 -16.09 42.45 32.11
N ASP A 903 -16.17 43.17 33.23
CA ASP A 903 -16.98 44.35 33.48
C ASP A 903 -16.27 45.27 34.50
N CYS A 904 -16.93 46.34 34.97
CA CYS A 904 -16.33 47.28 35.91
C CYS A 904 -16.01 46.68 37.28
N GLY A 905 -16.61 45.55 37.64
CA GLY A 905 -16.31 44.82 38.88
C GLY A 905 -15.09 43.88 38.74
N THR A 906 -14.53 43.71 37.55
CA THR A 906 -13.42 42.80 37.31
C THR A 906 -12.10 43.40 37.79
N LYS A 907 -11.39 42.69 38.67
CA LYS A 907 -10.02 43.07 39.05
C LYS A 907 -9.16 43.11 37.78
N ARG A 908 -8.45 44.22 37.55
CA ARG A 908 -7.56 44.42 36.39
C ARG A 908 -8.27 44.47 35.03
N ALA A 909 -9.49 45.03 34.98
CA ALA A 909 -10.29 45.07 33.76
C ALA A 909 -9.56 45.73 32.57
N CYS A 910 -8.90 46.87 32.77
CA CYS A 910 -8.20 47.58 31.69
C CYS A 910 -6.93 46.82 31.26
N ILE A 911 -6.21 46.24 32.22
CA ILE A 911 -5.04 45.39 31.94
C ILE A 911 -5.42 44.16 31.11
N ILE A 912 -6.58 43.53 31.37
CA ILE A 912 -7.05 42.40 30.57
C ILE A 912 -7.30 42.84 29.12
N VAL A 913 -7.91 44.01 28.90
CA VAL A 913 -8.10 44.55 27.54
C VAL A 913 -6.75 44.83 26.86
N LEU A 914 -5.77 45.41 27.58
CA LEU A 914 -4.40 45.60 27.09
C LEU A 914 -3.70 44.30 26.72
N GLN A 915 -3.90 43.24 27.49
CA GLN A 915 -3.36 41.92 27.19
C GLN A 915 -3.91 41.39 25.87
N PHE A 916 -5.22 41.51 25.62
CA PHE A 916 -5.82 41.10 24.35
C PHE A 916 -5.31 41.94 23.17
N TYR A 917 -5.19 43.25 23.34
CA TYR A 917 -4.60 44.15 22.34
C TYR A 917 -3.14 43.77 22.04
N SER A 918 -2.39 43.38 23.08
CA SER A 918 -0.98 42.97 22.96
C SER A 918 -0.77 41.67 22.17
N LEU A 919 -1.80 40.83 22.00
CA LEU A 919 -1.71 39.61 21.19
C LEU A 919 -1.57 39.88 19.69
N TYR A 920 -1.75 41.13 19.26
CA TYR A 920 -1.54 41.59 17.88
C TYR A 920 -0.22 42.36 17.69
N ARG A 921 0.70 42.32 18.68
CA ARG A 921 2.01 42.97 18.57
C ARG A 921 2.80 42.44 17.37
N ASN A 922 3.62 43.31 16.78
CA ASN A 922 4.45 43.06 15.59
C ASN A 922 3.63 42.88 14.30
N LEU A 923 2.43 43.45 14.27
CA LEU A 923 1.56 43.46 13.11
C LEU A 923 1.10 44.89 12.84
N THR A 924 1.28 45.35 11.62
CA THR A 924 0.78 46.65 11.15
C THR A 924 -0.64 46.50 10.59
N ALA A 925 -1.37 47.61 10.46
CA ALA A 925 -2.70 47.61 9.86
C ALA A 925 -2.66 47.13 8.40
N GLU A 926 -1.62 47.52 7.66
CA GLU A 926 -1.41 47.18 6.25
C GLU A 926 -1.16 45.66 6.06
N GLN A 927 -0.44 45.04 7.00
CA GLN A 927 -0.14 43.60 6.96
C GLN A 927 -1.27 42.72 7.52
N PHE A 928 -2.26 43.31 8.18
CA PHE A 928 -3.20 42.58 9.04
C PHE A 928 -3.98 41.49 8.27
N GLU A 929 -4.59 41.86 7.15
CA GLU A 929 -5.38 40.96 6.33
C GLU A 929 -4.51 39.92 5.61
N GLU A 930 -3.36 40.31 5.06
CA GLU A 930 -2.47 39.42 4.33
C GLU A 930 -1.85 38.34 5.23
N VAL A 931 -1.34 38.73 6.41
CA VAL A 931 -0.79 37.79 7.39
C VAL A 931 -1.87 36.85 7.89
N MET A 932 -3.08 37.36 8.14
CA MET A 932 -4.21 36.52 8.54
C MET A 932 -4.56 35.52 7.44
N LYS A 933 -4.78 35.98 6.21
CA LYS A 933 -5.07 35.15 5.04
C LYS A 933 -4.01 34.04 4.88
N SER A 934 -2.73 34.41 4.92
CA SER A 934 -1.60 33.48 4.84
C SER A 934 -1.67 32.40 5.94
N LYS A 935 -2.04 32.73 7.19
CA LYS A 935 -2.16 31.74 8.27
C LYS A 935 -3.26 30.70 8.02
N PHE A 936 -4.34 31.08 7.33
CA PHE A 936 -5.42 30.17 6.95
C PHE A 936 -5.05 29.34 5.71
N GLU A 937 -4.46 29.96 4.70
CA GLU A 937 -4.04 29.27 3.46
C GLU A 937 -2.92 28.26 3.71
N ASN A 938 -1.96 28.58 4.59
CA ASN A 938 -0.94 27.63 5.06
C ASN A 938 -1.53 26.40 5.78
N ARG A 939 -2.80 26.46 6.20
CA ARG A 939 -3.55 25.34 6.79
C ARG A 939 -4.45 24.66 5.78
N GLY A 940 -4.42 25.04 4.51
CA GLY A 940 -5.33 24.52 3.48
C GLY A 940 -6.77 25.00 3.65
N ALA A 941 -7.03 26.07 4.39
CA ALA A 941 -8.38 26.60 4.59
C ALA A 941 -8.74 27.64 3.54
N THR A 942 -9.98 27.60 3.04
CA THR A 942 -10.53 28.66 2.17
C THR A 942 -10.79 29.92 2.99
N PHE A 943 -10.12 31.01 2.64
CA PHE A 943 -10.30 32.32 3.28
C PHE A 943 -11.12 33.24 2.37
N SER A 944 -12.09 33.96 2.92
CA SER A 944 -12.90 34.91 2.14
C SER A 944 -12.02 36.03 1.59
N ALA A 945 -12.05 36.24 0.27
CA ALA A 945 -11.34 37.34 -0.39
C ALA A 945 -11.82 38.73 0.06
N LEU A 946 -13.02 38.82 0.66
CA LEU A 946 -13.59 40.05 1.17
C LEU A 946 -14.06 39.84 2.63
N PRO A 947 -13.50 40.55 3.63
CA PRO A 947 -13.99 40.52 5.02
C PRO A 947 -15.41 41.10 5.15
N ILE A 948 -16.01 40.96 6.34
CA ILE A 948 -17.17 41.76 6.76
C ILE A 948 -16.66 42.99 7.48
N ASN A 949 -16.79 44.16 6.86
CA ASN A 949 -16.28 45.42 7.42
C ASN A 949 -17.39 46.17 8.14
N ILE A 950 -17.24 46.32 9.45
CA ILE A 950 -18.21 47.01 10.29
C ILE A 950 -17.68 48.40 10.68
N PRO A 951 -18.53 49.45 10.71
CA PRO A 951 -18.14 50.74 11.25
C PRO A 951 -18.03 50.64 12.77
N PHE A 952 -16.93 51.13 13.32
CA PHE A 952 -16.70 51.23 14.76
C PHE A 952 -16.81 52.67 15.25
N PHE A 953 -16.30 53.61 14.46
CA PHE A 953 -16.30 55.04 14.75
C PHE A 953 -17.37 55.79 13.96
N ARG A 954 -17.83 56.92 14.50
CA ARG A 954 -18.61 57.87 13.69
C ARG A 954 -17.72 58.51 12.63
N THR A 955 -18.31 58.94 11.52
CA THR A 955 -17.58 59.64 10.45
C THR A 955 -16.80 60.83 11.00
N GLY A 956 -15.51 60.91 10.70
CA GLY A 956 -14.60 61.98 11.14
C GLY A 956 -14.01 61.84 12.55
N ALA A 957 -14.41 60.83 13.34
CA ALA A 957 -13.88 60.65 14.70
C ALA A 957 -12.40 60.18 14.74
N VAL A 958 -11.88 59.63 13.64
CA VAL A 958 -10.46 59.20 13.56
C VAL A 958 -9.52 60.40 13.40
N ASP A 959 -10.05 61.55 12.95
CA ASP A 959 -9.31 62.82 12.84
C ASP A 959 -9.30 63.62 14.16
N GLU A 960 -9.99 63.13 15.19
CA GLU A 960 -10.02 63.75 16.52
C GLU A 960 -8.89 63.17 17.38
N ASP A 961 -7.91 64.01 17.72
CA ASP A 961 -6.80 63.60 18.60
C ASP A 961 -7.32 63.21 20.00
N LEU A 962 -6.78 62.11 20.54
CA LEU A 962 -7.03 61.76 21.93
C LEU A 962 -6.43 62.81 22.87
N PRO A 963 -7.06 63.07 24.03
CA PRO A 963 -6.44 63.86 25.10
C PRO A 963 -5.02 63.35 25.42
N ILE A 964 -4.06 64.26 25.54
CA ILE A 964 -2.64 63.94 25.69
C ILE A 964 -2.40 63.03 26.91
N ASP A 965 -3.04 63.33 28.03
CA ASP A 965 -2.96 62.55 29.26
C ASP A 965 -3.52 61.12 29.11
N LEU A 966 -4.58 60.95 28.31
CA LEU A 966 -5.12 59.64 27.96
C LEU A 966 -4.14 58.86 27.06
N GLN A 967 -3.58 59.51 26.04
CA GLN A 967 -2.63 58.89 25.13
C GLN A 967 -1.37 58.42 25.87
N GLU A 968 -0.81 59.25 26.74
CA GLU A 968 0.37 58.92 27.55
C GLU A 968 0.14 57.70 28.44
N VAL A 969 -1.00 57.63 29.15
CA VAL A 969 -1.30 56.51 30.05
C VAL A 969 -1.55 55.21 29.27
N LEU A 970 -2.18 55.27 28.09
CA LEU A 970 -2.36 54.10 27.23
C LEU A 970 -1.02 53.57 26.69
N MET A 971 -0.14 54.47 26.24
CA MET A 971 1.21 54.11 25.79
C MET A 971 2.03 53.51 26.93
N ASP A 972 1.98 54.11 28.12
CA ASP A 972 2.60 53.59 29.34
C ASP A 972 2.13 52.16 29.66
N GLY A 973 0.83 51.90 29.53
CA GLY A 973 0.26 50.57 29.71
C GLY A 973 0.82 49.54 28.72
N LEU A 974 0.94 49.90 27.44
CA LEU A 974 1.51 49.03 26.40
C LEU A 974 3.02 48.81 26.58
N LYS A 975 3.78 49.84 26.99
CA LYS A 975 5.19 49.73 27.37
C LYS A 975 5.39 48.77 28.55
N LEU A 976 4.52 48.84 29.56
CA LEU A 976 4.54 47.93 30.70
C LEU A 976 4.19 46.49 30.30
N MET A 977 3.22 46.30 29.41
CA MET A 977 2.86 44.97 28.89
C MET A 977 4.02 44.32 28.16
N PHE A 978 4.73 45.06 27.31
CA PHE A 978 5.90 44.55 26.62
C PHE A 978 7.05 44.24 27.58
N GLY A 979 7.30 45.12 28.56
CA GLY A 979 8.34 44.89 29.56
C GLY A 979 8.08 43.68 30.43
N ASN A 980 6.83 43.49 30.89
CA ASN A 980 6.43 42.31 31.64
C ASN A 980 6.70 41.01 30.86
N GLU A 981 6.42 40.98 29.55
CA GLU A 981 6.71 39.81 28.72
C GLU A 981 8.22 39.50 28.62
N LEU A 982 9.06 40.53 28.45
CA LEU A 982 10.52 40.37 28.41
C LEU A 982 11.08 39.89 29.77
N ASP A 983 10.53 40.39 30.88
CA ASP A 983 10.96 40.03 32.22
C ASP A 983 10.52 38.61 32.59
N ARG A 984 9.37 38.12 32.07
CA ARG A 984 8.92 36.73 32.28
C ARG A 984 9.92 35.68 31.79
N GLU A 985 10.68 35.94 30.73
CA GLU A 985 11.75 35.03 30.30
C GLU A 985 12.90 34.98 31.31
N LYS A 986 13.32 36.13 31.84
CA LYS A 986 14.35 36.22 32.88
C LYS A 986 13.89 35.57 34.20
N ILE A 987 12.61 35.66 34.52
CA ILE A 987 12.01 35.09 35.74
C ILE A 987 12.00 33.55 35.71
N LYS A 988 11.95 32.91 34.53
CA LYS A 988 11.98 31.43 34.42
C LYS A 988 13.25 30.81 35.00
N SER A 989 14.39 31.53 34.93
CA SER A 989 15.68 31.09 35.45
C SER A 989 15.94 31.40 36.94
N LEU A 990 15.01 32.05 37.64
CA LEU A 990 15.17 32.41 39.05
C LEU A 990 14.81 31.26 40.02
N SER A 991 15.21 31.37 41.28
CA SER A 991 14.78 30.47 42.35
C SER A 991 13.29 30.64 42.68
N GLU A 992 12.67 29.65 43.35
CA GLU A 992 11.25 29.72 43.71
C GLU A 992 10.90 30.88 44.66
N ALA A 993 11.83 31.30 45.52
CA ALA A 993 11.65 32.46 46.40
C ALA A 993 11.64 33.77 45.60
N GLU A 994 12.56 33.91 44.64
CA GLU A 994 12.67 35.07 43.75
C GLU A 994 11.49 35.13 42.77
N LYS A 995 11.00 34.00 42.27
CA LYS A 995 9.77 33.94 41.45
C LYS A 995 8.55 34.44 42.21
N LYS A 996 8.45 34.11 43.51
CA LYS A 996 7.34 34.57 44.36
C LYS A 996 7.41 36.09 44.58
N ASP A 997 8.61 36.64 44.76
CA ASP A 997 8.84 38.07 44.92
C ASP A 997 8.57 38.84 43.62
N ALA A 998 9.10 38.36 42.49
CA ALA A 998 8.83 38.91 41.15
C ALA A 998 7.33 38.90 40.82
N LYS A 999 6.60 37.84 41.18
CA LYS A 999 5.14 37.77 41.01
C LYS A 999 4.40 38.77 41.90
N ARG A 1000 4.92 39.10 43.08
CA ARG A 1000 4.35 40.18 43.92
C ARG A 1000 4.53 41.53 43.24
N ILE A 1001 5.74 41.83 42.77
CA ILE A 1001 6.07 43.08 42.07
C ILE A 1001 5.24 43.23 40.79
N GLU A 1002 5.12 42.16 39.99
CA GLU A 1002 4.24 42.12 38.81
C GLU A 1002 2.80 42.48 39.19
N ASN A 1003 2.29 41.90 40.29
CA ASN A 1003 0.93 42.18 40.74
C ASN A 1003 0.73 43.64 41.17
N GLU A 1004 1.68 44.23 41.89
CA GLU A 1004 1.62 45.61 42.34
C GLU A 1004 1.69 46.60 41.15
N ALA A 1005 2.61 46.37 40.22
CA ALA A 1005 2.75 47.19 39.01
C ALA A 1005 1.50 47.15 38.12
N LEU A 1006 0.92 45.96 37.93
CA LEU A 1006 -0.32 45.80 37.17
C LEU A 1006 -1.54 46.41 37.89
N ASP A 1007 -1.62 46.32 39.23
CA ASP A 1007 -2.70 46.93 40.02
C ASP A 1007 -2.61 48.47 40.04
N GLU A 1008 -1.39 49.04 40.05
CA GLU A 1008 -1.17 50.48 39.90
C GLU A 1008 -1.53 50.97 38.49
N MET A 1009 -1.05 50.29 37.45
CA MET A 1009 -1.35 50.67 36.07
C MET A 1009 -2.85 50.58 35.77
N ASP A 1010 -3.54 49.56 36.27
CA ASP A 1010 -5.00 49.44 36.11
C ASP A 1010 -5.74 50.60 36.77
N ARG A 1011 -5.32 51.05 37.96
CA ARG A 1011 -5.90 52.23 38.63
C ARG A 1011 -5.71 53.51 37.82
N ARG A 1012 -4.52 53.72 37.24
CA ARG A 1012 -4.23 54.86 36.36
C ARG A 1012 -5.11 54.84 35.11
N LEU A 1013 -5.22 53.68 34.45
CA LEU A 1013 -6.07 53.48 33.27
C LEU A 1013 -7.55 53.73 33.59
N GLN A 1014 -8.08 53.17 34.68
CA GLN A 1014 -9.46 53.39 35.08
C GLN A 1014 -9.74 54.87 35.38
N ALA A 1015 -8.82 55.57 36.05
CA ALA A 1015 -8.98 56.98 36.37
C ALA A 1015 -9.03 57.85 35.10
N VAL A 1016 -8.10 57.66 34.16
CA VAL A 1016 -8.04 58.46 32.93
C VAL A 1016 -9.18 58.14 31.95
N ILE A 1017 -9.59 56.87 31.85
CA ILE A 1017 -10.73 56.47 31.03
C ILE A 1017 -12.04 57.05 31.61
N SER A 1018 -12.16 57.06 32.95
CA SER A 1018 -13.32 57.64 33.63
C SER A 1018 -13.37 59.16 33.48
N LEU A 1019 -12.22 59.84 33.51
CA LEU A 1019 -12.11 61.29 33.31
C LEU A 1019 -12.60 61.71 31.92
N HIS A 1020 -12.24 60.95 30.88
CA HIS A 1020 -12.55 61.26 29.48
C HIS A 1020 -13.73 60.45 28.92
N ARG A 1021 -14.48 59.75 29.77
CA ARG A 1021 -15.49 58.76 29.40
C ARG A 1021 -16.43 59.21 28.28
N ASP A 1022 -17.07 60.37 28.45
CA ASP A 1022 -18.09 60.84 27.50
C ASP A 1022 -17.48 61.18 26.14
N SER A 1023 -16.29 61.79 26.13
CA SER A 1023 -15.55 62.09 24.90
C SER A 1023 -15.11 60.82 24.16
N ILE A 1024 -14.64 59.80 24.90
CA ILE A 1024 -14.24 58.50 24.35
C ILE A 1024 -15.46 57.80 23.74
N LEU A 1025 -16.57 57.68 24.48
CA LEU A 1025 -17.77 56.99 24.01
C LEU A 1025 -18.41 57.71 22.82
N ALA A 1026 -18.32 59.03 22.74
CA ALA A 1026 -18.80 59.82 21.61
C ALA A 1026 -18.06 59.56 20.29
N LEU A 1027 -16.87 58.93 20.31
CA LEU A 1027 -16.18 58.48 19.09
C LEU A 1027 -16.91 57.31 18.42
N SER A 1028 -17.65 56.52 19.19
CA SER A 1028 -18.36 55.32 18.71
C SER A 1028 -19.53 55.68 17.79
N ILE A 1029 -19.76 54.86 16.78
CA ILE A 1029 -21.02 54.88 16.02
C ILE A 1029 -22.18 54.25 16.83
N GLU A 1030 -23.42 54.55 16.44
CA GLU A 1030 -24.62 53.92 17.01
C GLU A 1030 -24.66 52.40 16.71
N GLU A 1031 -25.01 51.62 17.74
CA GLU A 1031 -25.01 50.15 17.70
C GLU A 1031 -25.88 49.57 16.57
N GLU A 1032 -27.06 50.15 16.32
CA GLU A 1032 -27.98 49.66 15.29
C GLU A 1032 -27.41 49.80 13.88
N THR A 1033 -26.66 50.87 13.59
CA THR A 1033 -25.99 51.05 12.29
C THR A 1033 -24.96 49.94 12.04
N THR A 1034 -24.19 49.57 13.06
CA THR A 1034 -23.22 48.47 12.97
C THR A 1034 -23.92 47.12 12.75
N LYS A 1035 -25.02 46.84 13.46
CA LYS A 1035 -25.82 45.61 13.26
C LYS A 1035 -26.41 45.51 11.86
N GLU A 1036 -26.96 46.60 11.34
CA GLU A 1036 -27.48 46.68 9.97
C GLU A 1036 -26.41 46.32 8.94
N LYS A 1037 -25.24 46.93 9.08
CA LYS A 1037 -24.11 46.72 8.15
C LYS A 1037 -23.53 45.31 8.24
N PHE A 1038 -23.48 44.73 9.44
CA PHE A 1038 -23.09 43.34 9.67
C PHE A 1038 -24.04 42.35 9.00
N VAL A 1039 -25.36 42.47 9.23
CA VAL A 1039 -26.37 41.57 8.65
C VAL A 1039 -26.41 41.68 7.13
N SER A 1040 -26.31 42.90 6.57
CA SER A 1040 -26.28 43.12 5.11
C SER A 1040 -25.08 42.42 4.46
N GLN A 1041 -23.87 42.61 4.98
CA GLN A 1041 -22.68 41.99 4.40
C GLN A 1041 -22.64 40.48 4.64
N LEU A 1042 -23.11 39.99 5.79
CA LEU A 1042 -23.23 38.56 6.04
C LEU A 1042 -24.14 37.89 4.99
N LYS A 1043 -25.25 38.54 4.62
CA LYS A 1043 -26.14 38.07 3.55
C LYS A 1043 -25.43 38.00 2.20
N GLU A 1044 -24.62 39.02 1.86
CA GLU A 1044 -23.81 39.02 0.63
C GLU A 1044 -22.78 37.88 0.63
N LYS A 1045 -22.12 37.59 1.77
CA LYS A 1045 -21.18 36.46 1.87
C LYS A 1045 -21.87 35.12 1.71
N VAL A 1046 -23.05 34.97 2.31
CA VAL A 1046 -23.86 33.75 2.15
C VAL A 1046 -24.24 33.55 0.68
N ALA A 1047 -24.72 34.59 0.00
CA ALA A 1047 -25.06 34.52 -1.42
C ALA A 1047 -23.84 34.16 -2.29
N ALA A 1048 -22.69 34.80 -2.06
CA ALA A 1048 -21.46 34.48 -2.77
C ALA A 1048 -21.00 33.02 -2.55
N CYS A 1049 -21.12 32.51 -1.32
CA CYS A 1049 -20.81 31.10 -1.01
C CYS A 1049 -21.85 30.12 -1.58
N ASP A 1050 -23.08 30.57 -1.86
CA ASP A 1050 -24.13 29.76 -2.47
C ASP A 1050 -23.95 29.62 -3.99
N GLU A 1051 -23.30 30.59 -4.62
CA GLU A 1051 -22.93 30.59 -6.05
C GLU A 1051 -21.61 29.86 -6.33
N MET A 1052 -20.79 29.61 -5.29
CA MET A 1052 -19.63 28.73 -5.39
C MET A 1052 -20.11 27.32 -5.75
N LYS A 1053 -19.88 26.89 -7.01
CA LYS A 1053 -20.04 25.49 -7.39
C LYS A 1053 -19.14 24.67 -6.46
N SER A 1054 -19.76 23.87 -5.60
CA SER A 1054 -19.08 22.80 -4.86
C SER A 1054 -18.18 22.07 -5.86
N TYR A 1055 -16.86 22.25 -5.70
CA TYR A 1055 -15.72 21.67 -6.44
C TYR A 1055 -14.77 22.57 -7.26
N ASP A 1056 -15.07 23.83 -7.58
CA ASP A 1056 -14.02 24.69 -8.20
C ASP A 1056 -13.00 25.24 -7.18
N SER A 1057 -13.22 25.01 -5.88
CA SER A 1057 -12.28 25.39 -4.84
C SER A 1057 -12.07 24.26 -3.83
N LYS A 1058 -11.48 23.13 -4.25
CA LYS A 1058 -10.52 22.52 -3.31
C LYS A 1058 -9.46 23.60 -3.12
N PRO A 1059 -9.20 24.13 -1.90
CA PRO A 1059 -8.03 24.97 -1.68
C PRO A 1059 -6.86 24.12 -2.16
N THR A 1060 -6.27 24.56 -3.26
CA THR A 1060 -5.25 23.79 -3.91
C THR A 1060 -4.10 23.65 -2.92
N LYS A 1061 -3.76 22.42 -2.53
CA LYS A 1061 -2.83 22.15 -1.42
C LYS A 1061 -1.57 22.96 -1.58
N PHE A 1062 -1.25 23.82 -0.62
CA PHE A 1062 -0.16 24.78 -0.72
C PHE A 1062 1.14 24.08 -1.17
N ILE A 1063 1.61 24.44 -2.36
CA ILE A 1063 2.86 23.94 -2.92
C ILE A 1063 3.98 24.74 -2.27
N LYS A 1064 4.77 24.08 -1.44
CA LYS A 1064 5.98 24.65 -0.85
C LYS A 1064 7.05 24.88 -1.91
N LEU A 1065 7.26 23.92 -2.80
CA LEU A 1065 8.19 24.04 -3.92
C LEU A 1065 7.87 23.06 -5.05
N ALA A 1066 8.36 23.38 -6.25
CA ALA A 1066 8.49 22.45 -7.37
C ALA A 1066 9.94 21.95 -7.44
N SER A 1067 10.13 20.65 -7.67
CA SER A 1067 11.46 20.02 -7.72
C SER A 1067 11.61 18.99 -8.82
N LEU A 1068 12.86 18.60 -9.09
CA LEU A 1068 13.23 17.32 -9.69
C LEU A 1068 13.75 16.40 -8.58
N ASP A 1069 12.98 15.38 -8.21
CA ASP A 1069 13.37 14.41 -7.20
C ASP A 1069 14.26 13.33 -7.84
N VAL A 1070 15.41 13.06 -7.22
CA VAL A 1070 16.46 12.17 -7.74
C VAL A 1070 16.59 10.93 -6.84
N ASN A 1071 16.96 9.77 -7.40
CA ASN A 1071 17.15 8.58 -6.59
C ASN A 1071 18.34 8.77 -5.64
N ARG A 1072 18.14 8.40 -4.37
CA ARG A 1072 19.18 8.47 -3.33
C ARG A 1072 20.33 7.50 -3.60
N GLU A 1073 20.07 6.35 -4.22
CA GLU A 1073 21.09 5.37 -4.61
C GLU A 1073 22.05 5.93 -5.65
N ASP A 1074 21.56 6.77 -6.56
CA ASP A 1074 22.41 7.44 -7.55
C ASP A 1074 23.37 8.43 -6.87
N ILE A 1075 22.88 9.18 -5.86
CA ILE A 1075 23.74 10.07 -5.06
C ILE A 1075 24.77 9.27 -4.26
N MET A 1076 24.37 8.12 -3.69
CA MET A 1076 25.29 7.23 -2.98
C MET A 1076 26.41 6.74 -3.91
N SER A 1077 26.07 6.31 -5.13
CA SER A 1077 27.03 5.86 -6.15
C SER A 1077 28.03 6.95 -6.53
N ILE A 1078 27.59 8.21 -6.61
CA ILE A 1078 28.49 9.36 -6.82
C ILE A 1078 29.49 9.46 -5.66
N PHE A 1079 29.04 9.36 -4.41
CA PHE A 1079 29.92 9.43 -3.24
C PHE A 1079 30.88 8.24 -3.13
N GLU A 1080 30.47 7.04 -3.57
CA GLU A 1080 31.37 5.89 -3.66
C GLU A 1080 32.55 6.15 -4.62
N SER A 1081 32.30 6.84 -5.73
CA SER A 1081 33.39 7.22 -6.65
C SER A 1081 34.44 8.14 -6.01
N PHE A 1082 34.04 8.94 -5.00
CA PHE A 1082 34.95 9.88 -4.32
C PHE A 1082 36.03 9.18 -3.51
N GLN A 1083 35.85 7.89 -3.16
CA GLN A 1083 36.85 7.13 -2.42
C GLN A 1083 38.19 7.06 -3.15
N SER A 1084 38.14 7.06 -4.48
CA SER A 1084 39.33 7.01 -5.35
C SER A 1084 39.97 8.38 -5.60
N GLU A 1085 39.33 9.48 -5.18
CA GLU A 1085 39.74 10.85 -5.46
C GLU A 1085 40.36 11.52 -4.23
N ALA A 1086 41.66 11.85 -4.30
CA ALA A 1086 42.40 12.42 -3.17
C ALA A 1086 41.85 13.78 -2.72
N HIS A 1087 41.34 14.59 -3.66
CA HIS A 1087 40.80 15.92 -3.39
C HIS A 1087 39.43 15.90 -2.69
N LEU A 1088 38.72 14.76 -2.70
CA LEU A 1088 37.37 14.62 -2.16
C LEU A 1088 37.33 13.90 -0.81
N GLN A 1089 38.50 13.54 -0.26
CA GLN A 1089 38.58 12.87 1.05
C GLN A 1089 38.04 13.74 2.19
N GLU A 1090 38.17 15.07 2.09
CA GLU A 1090 37.57 16.01 3.05
C GLU A 1090 36.03 15.94 3.03
N VAL A 1091 35.44 15.82 1.84
CA VAL A 1091 33.98 15.67 1.68
C VAL A 1091 33.50 14.38 2.34
N LEU A 1092 34.21 13.27 2.08
CA LEU A 1092 33.90 11.98 2.70
C LEU A 1092 34.04 12.02 4.21
N ALA A 1093 35.09 12.66 4.75
CA ALA A 1093 35.28 12.83 6.18
C ALA A 1093 34.12 13.62 6.82
N ASN A 1094 33.64 14.68 6.16
CA ASN A 1094 32.54 15.52 6.68
C ASN A 1094 31.18 14.81 6.62
N VAL A 1095 30.89 14.10 5.52
CA VAL A 1095 29.58 13.48 5.28
C VAL A 1095 29.48 12.12 5.96
N VAL A 1096 30.52 11.31 5.85
CA VAL A 1096 30.50 9.89 6.21
C VAL A 1096 31.20 9.66 7.57
N GLY A 1097 32.34 10.31 7.78
CA GLY A 1097 33.21 10.11 8.94
C GLY A 1097 33.92 8.75 8.90
N ASP A 1098 34.04 8.08 10.05
CA ASP A 1098 34.67 6.74 10.16
C ASP A 1098 33.73 5.57 9.75
N ARG A 1099 32.56 5.87 9.20
CA ARG A 1099 31.52 4.89 8.84
C ARG A 1099 31.61 4.50 7.37
N GLU A 1100 30.91 3.44 6.98
CA GLU A 1100 30.77 3.08 5.55
C GLU A 1100 29.73 3.98 4.86
N ILE A 1101 29.97 4.31 3.57
CA ILE A 1101 29.07 5.17 2.78
C ILE A 1101 27.65 4.60 2.76
N GLY A 1102 27.52 3.30 2.50
CA GLY A 1102 26.23 2.61 2.51
C GLY A 1102 25.51 2.69 3.86
N GLU A 1103 26.22 2.64 5.00
CA GLU A 1103 25.61 2.78 6.33
C GLU A 1103 25.00 4.18 6.51
N VAL A 1104 25.69 5.22 6.04
CA VAL A 1104 25.26 6.62 6.20
C VAL A 1104 24.09 6.96 5.26
N PHE A 1105 24.16 6.51 4.01
CA PHE A 1105 23.10 6.74 3.02
C PHE A 1105 21.91 5.78 3.18
N ASN A 1106 22.04 4.63 3.83
CA ASN A 1106 20.90 3.76 4.16
C ASN A 1106 20.38 3.94 5.60
N GLY A 1107 21.13 4.65 6.44
CA GLY A 1107 20.81 4.90 7.84
C GLY A 1107 19.83 6.07 8.08
N SER A 1108 19.59 6.35 9.37
CA SER A 1108 18.69 7.40 9.87
C SER A 1108 19.40 8.71 10.26
N ASP A 1109 20.60 8.93 9.73
CA ASP A 1109 21.39 10.15 10.00
C ASP A 1109 20.64 11.38 9.47
N ARG A 1110 20.21 12.25 10.38
CA ARG A 1110 19.38 13.42 10.07
C ARG A 1110 20.11 14.50 9.27
N ARG A 1111 21.43 14.40 9.17
CA ARG A 1111 22.28 15.33 8.43
C ARG A 1111 22.28 15.03 6.93
N ILE A 1112 21.94 13.82 6.53
CA ILE A 1112 21.77 13.45 5.12
C ILE A 1112 20.38 13.85 4.65
N VAL A 1113 20.29 14.51 3.50
CA VAL A 1113 19.02 14.86 2.89
C VAL A 1113 18.33 13.58 2.41
N THR A 1114 17.21 13.23 3.04
CA THR A 1114 16.49 11.97 2.81
C THR A 1114 15.81 11.89 1.45
N LYS A 1115 15.44 13.05 0.88
CA LYS A 1115 14.88 13.19 -0.46
C LYS A 1115 15.77 14.15 -1.27
N PRO A 1116 16.85 13.67 -1.88
CA PRO A 1116 17.70 14.52 -2.72
C PRO A 1116 16.91 15.01 -3.93
N HIS A 1117 16.97 16.31 -4.19
CA HIS A 1117 16.20 16.94 -5.25
C HIS A 1117 16.87 18.23 -5.73
N VAL A 1118 16.53 18.64 -6.94
CA VAL A 1118 16.82 19.97 -7.49
C VAL A 1118 15.59 20.86 -7.28
N THR A 1119 15.73 22.00 -6.61
CA THR A 1119 14.63 22.97 -6.52
C THR A 1119 14.48 23.72 -7.84
N LEU A 1120 13.29 23.68 -8.44
CA LEU A 1120 12.95 24.45 -9.65
C LEU A 1120 12.36 25.82 -9.29
N ALA A 1121 11.44 25.86 -8.32
CA ALA A 1121 10.86 27.10 -7.80
C ALA A 1121 10.34 26.89 -6.38
N HIS A 1122 10.47 27.89 -5.51
CA HIS A 1122 9.92 27.88 -4.16
C HIS A 1122 8.73 28.86 -4.03
N PHE A 1123 7.82 28.64 -3.08
CA PHE A 1123 6.64 29.49 -2.90
C PHE A 1123 6.97 30.96 -2.58
N SER A 1124 8.18 31.24 -2.11
CA SER A 1124 8.66 32.61 -1.91
C SER A 1124 8.90 33.37 -3.22
N ASP A 1125 9.06 32.64 -4.32
CA ASP A 1125 9.53 33.18 -5.59
C ASP A 1125 8.37 33.36 -6.58
N MET A 1126 7.27 32.64 -6.37
CA MET A 1126 6.11 32.59 -7.26
C MET A 1126 4.82 32.42 -6.45
N THR A 1127 3.74 33.01 -6.94
CA THR A 1127 2.41 32.77 -6.35
C THR A 1127 1.96 31.32 -6.56
N GLN A 1128 1.00 30.85 -5.76
CA GLN A 1128 0.48 29.48 -5.89
C GLN A 1128 -0.13 29.21 -7.28
N ASP A 1129 -0.83 30.18 -7.86
CA ASP A 1129 -1.41 30.07 -9.19
C ASP A 1129 -0.34 29.95 -10.28
N GLU A 1130 0.73 30.74 -10.17
CA GLU A 1130 1.86 30.67 -11.10
C GLU A 1130 2.61 29.34 -10.99
N LEU A 1131 2.84 28.83 -9.78
CA LEU A 1131 3.47 27.52 -9.57
C LEU A 1131 2.67 26.42 -10.27
N ARG A 1132 1.36 26.40 -10.08
CA ARG A 1132 0.47 25.38 -10.67
C ARG A 1132 0.44 25.43 -12.17
N LYS A 1133 0.18 26.62 -12.71
CA LYS A 1133 0.14 26.83 -14.16
C LYS A 1133 1.45 26.40 -14.82
N THR A 1134 2.56 26.59 -14.13
CA THR A 1134 3.90 26.28 -14.64
C THR A 1134 4.26 24.80 -14.52
N PHE A 1135 3.86 24.10 -13.45
CA PHE A 1135 4.40 22.76 -13.15
C PHE A 1135 3.38 21.62 -13.05
N ASP A 1136 2.06 21.87 -12.90
CA ASP A 1136 1.06 20.80 -12.72
C ASP A 1136 1.05 19.81 -13.90
N HIS A 1137 1.15 20.33 -15.13
CA HIS A 1137 1.16 19.52 -16.35
C HIS A 1137 2.45 18.71 -16.57
N LEU A 1138 3.50 19.01 -15.79
CA LEU A 1138 4.80 18.36 -15.84
C LEU A 1138 4.98 17.31 -14.73
N PHE A 1139 4.05 17.23 -13.78
CA PHE A 1139 4.15 16.33 -12.64
C PHE A 1139 4.37 14.86 -13.06
N GLY A 1140 5.33 14.20 -12.41
CA GLY A 1140 5.71 12.80 -12.67
C GLY A 1140 6.54 12.58 -13.94
N ARG A 1141 6.73 13.62 -14.78
CA ARG A 1141 7.58 13.51 -15.98
C ARG A 1141 9.04 13.41 -15.59
N LYS A 1142 9.81 12.63 -16.35
CA LYS A 1142 11.25 12.43 -16.15
C LYS A 1142 12.06 13.47 -16.92
N VAL A 1143 13.17 13.88 -16.33
CA VAL A 1143 14.11 14.86 -16.88
C VAL A 1143 15.52 14.36 -16.64
N THR A 1144 16.34 14.39 -17.67
CA THR A 1144 17.77 14.07 -17.56
C THR A 1144 18.52 15.27 -17.00
N LEU A 1145 19.44 15.01 -16.06
CA LEU A 1145 20.31 16.04 -15.50
C LEU A 1145 21.74 15.51 -15.35
N SER A 1146 22.72 16.41 -15.46
CA SER A 1146 24.13 16.09 -15.36
C SER A 1146 24.76 16.79 -14.15
N VAL A 1147 25.34 16.01 -13.26
CA VAL A 1147 26.11 16.51 -12.11
C VAL A 1147 27.51 16.87 -12.59
N VAL A 1148 27.88 18.14 -12.45
CA VAL A 1148 29.11 18.68 -13.05
C VAL A 1148 30.18 19.05 -12.02
N ALA A 1149 29.81 19.31 -10.77
CA ALA A 1149 30.76 19.64 -9.71
C ALA A 1149 30.18 19.31 -8.32
N VAL A 1150 31.04 19.24 -7.31
CA VAL A 1150 30.68 19.19 -5.89
C VAL A 1150 31.22 20.42 -5.17
N TYR A 1151 30.39 20.98 -4.29
CA TYR A 1151 30.70 22.10 -3.41
C TYR A 1151 30.54 21.67 -1.97
N TRP A 1152 31.47 22.08 -1.11
CA TRP A 1152 31.38 21.81 0.32
C TRP A 1152 31.93 22.95 1.17
N SER A 1153 31.36 23.06 2.37
CA SER A 1153 31.85 23.88 3.46
C SER A 1153 31.79 23.06 4.77
N SER A 1154 32.15 23.67 5.89
CA SER A 1154 31.93 23.06 7.21
C SER A 1154 30.43 22.92 7.56
N GLU A 1155 29.52 23.58 6.85
CA GLU A 1155 28.09 23.59 7.15
C GLU A 1155 27.23 22.72 6.23
N ASN A 1156 27.65 22.49 4.97
CA ASN A 1156 26.83 21.81 3.96
C ASN A 1156 27.65 21.27 2.77
N VAL A 1157 27.08 20.28 2.08
CA VAL A 1157 27.60 19.69 0.83
C VAL A 1157 26.49 19.67 -0.21
N ALA A 1158 26.79 20.16 -1.41
CA ALA A 1158 25.86 20.20 -2.54
C ALA A 1158 26.53 19.83 -3.87
N LEU A 1159 25.76 19.23 -4.77
CA LEU A 1159 26.18 18.87 -6.12
C LEU A 1159 25.62 19.89 -7.12
N GLU A 1160 26.47 20.52 -7.91
CA GLU A 1160 26.04 21.40 -9.00
C GLU A 1160 25.53 20.56 -10.17
N VAL A 1161 24.36 20.93 -10.71
CA VAL A 1161 23.71 20.17 -11.77
C VAL A 1161 23.28 21.05 -12.93
N LYS A 1162 23.42 20.52 -14.15
CA LYS A 1162 22.81 21.06 -15.35
C LYS A 1162 21.58 20.23 -15.69
N VAL A 1163 20.45 20.90 -15.84
CA VAL A 1163 19.15 20.29 -16.10
C VAL A 1163 18.80 20.49 -17.56
N ASP A 1164 18.34 19.43 -18.23
CA ASP A 1164 17.88 19.53 -19.62
C ASP A 1164 16.61 20.40 -19.70
N SER A 1165 16.50 21.18 -20.77
CA SER A 1165 15.35 22.08 -21.01
C SER A 1165 14.09 21.35 -21.47
N THR A 1166 14.13 20.02 -21.62
CA THR A 1166 13.02 19.18 -22.07
C THR A 1166 12.94 17.90 -21.26
N THR A 1167 11.73 17.43 -20.97
CA THR A 1167 11.47 16.11 -20.39
C THR A 1167 11.85 15.00 -21.37
N THR A 1168 12.01 13.77 -20.88
CA THR A 1168 12.33 12.59 -21.70
C THR A 1168 11.23 12.25 -22.73
N CYS A 1169 10.02 12.78 -22.56
CA CYS A 1169 8.92 12.67 -23.52
C CYS A 1169 8.75 13.91 -24.43
N GLY A 1170 9.72 14.85 -24.42
CA GLY A 1170 9.79 15.98 -25.35
C GLY A 1170 8.96 17.21 -24.98
N ILE A 1171 8.58 17.38 -23.72
CA ILE A 1171 7.84 18.56 -23.23
C ILE A 1171 8.85 19.58 -22.67
N GLU A 1172 8.69 20.87 -22.95
CA GLU A 1172 9.57 21.92 -22.41
C GLU A 1172 9.48 22.01 -20.88
N LEU A 1173 10.65 22.11 -20.23
CA LEU A 1173 10.78 22.30 -18.78
C LEU A 1173 11.21 23.75 -18.49
N PRO A 1174 10.48 24.48 -17.64
CA PRO A 1174 10.90 25.80 -17.17
C PRO A 1174 12.25 25.73 -16.41
N PRO A 1175 13.16 26.70 -16.62
CA PRO A 1175 14.45 26.71 -15.93
C PRO A 1175 14.27 26.92 -14.42
N SER A 1176 15.25 26.44 -13.63
CA SER A 1176 15.28 26.71 -12.20
C SER A 1176 15.38 28.21 -11.93
N ARG A 1177 14.68 28.67 -10.88
CA ARG A 1177 14.75 30.04 -10.36
C ARG A 1177 16.00 30.27 -9.50
N ASN A 1178 16.68 29.22 -9.06
CA ASN A 1178 17.92 29.36 -8.33
C ASN A 1178 19.07 29.68 -9.30
N GLU A 1179 19.80 30.76 -9.04
CA GLU A 1179 21.04 31.08 -9.78
C GLU A 1179 22.04 29.92 -9.70
N PHE A 1180 22.12 29.26 -8.54
CA PHE A 1180 22.88 28.04 -8.34
C PHE A 1180 21.93 26.82 -8.38
N THR A 1181 21.87 26.14 -9.52
CA THR A 1181 21.07 24.91 -9.66
C THR A 1181 21.84 23.73 -9.07
N HIS A 1182 21.32 23.14 -7.99
CA HIS A 1182 22.07 22.16 -7.21
C HIS A 1182 21.17 21.13 -6.51
N ILE A 1183 21.79 20.04 -6.05
CA ILE A 1183 21.22 19.04 -5.13
C ILE A 1183 21.94 19.18 -3.80
N THR A 1184 21.24 19.50 -2.72
CA THR A 1184 21.84 19.45 -1.36
C THR A 1184 21.87 18.01 -0.87
N VAL A 1185 23.03 17.53 -0.41
CA VAL A 1185 23.23 16.14 0.02
C VAL A 1185 23.39 16.02 1.52
N TRP A 1186 24.17 16.91 2.15
CA TRP A 1186 24.45 16.88 3.58
C TRP A 1186 24.41 18.27 4.20
N VAL A 1187 23.94 18.34 5.45
CA VAL A 1187 23.79 19.57 6.23
C VAL A 1187 24.19 19.31 7.68
N HIS A 1188 25.03 20.16 8.26
CA HIS A 1188 25.42 20.10 9.67
C HIS A 1188 24.21 20.36 10.61
N ASP A 1189 24.19 19.79 11.82
CA ASP A 1189 23.03 19.81 12.76
C ASP A 1189 22.49 21.20 13.15
N LYS A 1190 23.28 22.26 12.93
CA LYS A 1190 22.92 23.66 13.22
C LYS A 1190 22.70 24.50 11.95
N SER A 1191 22.68 23.87 10.78
CA SER A 1191 22.57 24.51 9.47
C SER A 1191 21.27 24.13 8.76
N SER A 1192 21.02 24.70 7.59
CA SER A 1192 19.85 24.41 6.76
C SER A 1192 20.23 24.26 5.28
N ALA A 1193 19.47 23.44 4.56
CA ALA A 1193 19.72 23.20 3.13
C ALA A 1193 19.65 24.48 2.27
N VAL A 1194 18.89 25.50 2.71
CA VAL A 1194 18.77 26.79 2.00
C VAL A 1194 20.12 27.51 1.89
N LYS A 1195 21.04 27.28 2.85
CA LYS A 1195 22.38 27.87 2.80
C LYS A 1195 23.23 27.36 1.64
N SER A 1196 22.90 26.22 1.04
CA SER A 1196 23.62 25.69 -0.13
C SER A 1196 23.59 26.67 -1.32
N ASN A 1197 22.57 27.54 -1.41
CA ASN A 1197 22.50 28.61 -2.42
C ASN A 1197 23.68 29.61 -2.35
N GLN A 1198 24.35 29.71 -1.21
CA GLN A 1198 25.46 30.65 -1.01
C GLN A 1198 26.83 30.02 -1.32
N LEU A 1199 26.90 28.70 -1.55
CA LEU A 1199 28.16 27.98 -1.76
C LEU A 1199 29.04 28.58 -2.86
N PRO A 1200 28.53 28.98 -4.04
CA PRO A 1200 29.36 29.63 -5.05
C PRO A 1200 30.04 30.92 -4.57
N LYS A 1201 29.30 31.77 -3.84
CA LYS A 1201 29.85 33.01 -3.25
C LYS A 1201 30.84 32.72 -2.13
N LEU A 1202 30.62 31.66 -1.36
CA LEU A 1202 31.56 31.22 -0.33
C LEU A 1202 32.86 30.70 -0.94
N VAL A 1203 32.80 30.02 -2.09
CA VAL A 1203 33.99 29.62 -2.85
C VAL A 1203 34.76 30.84 -3.34
N GLU A 1204 34.07 31.86 -3.87
CA GLU A 1204 34.70 33.13 -4.27
C GLU A 1204 35.41 33.84 -3.10
N ASN A 1205 34.90 33.68 -1.88
CA ASN A 1205 35.47 34.25 -0.66
C ASN A 1205 36.49 33.33 0.04
N GLU A 1206 36.87 32.20 -0.55
CA GLU A 1206 37.75 31.18 0.05
C GLU A 1206 37.22 30.57 1.36
N GLU A 1207 35.90 30.61 1.57
CA GLU A 1207 35.20 30.05 2.75
C GLU A 1207 34.55 28.68 2.48
N ALA A 1208 34.50 28.26 1.22
CA ALA A 1208 34.04 26.95 0.77
C ALA A 1208 34.93 26.43 -0.37
N SER A 1209 34.82 25.15 -0.68
CA SER A 1209 35.61 24.48 -1.71
C SER A 1209 34.72 23.97 -2.84
N LYS A 1210 35.30 23.88 -4.04
CA LYS A 1210 34.68 23.35 -5.26
C LYS A 1210 35.60 22.33 -5.92
N PHE A 1211 35.03 21.24 -6.43
CA PHE A 1211 35.70 20.31 -7.31
C PHE A 1211 34.85 20.03 -8.56
N ASP A 1212 35.39 20.35 -9.73
CA ASP A 1212 34.76 20.09 -11.02
C ASP A 1212 35.03 18.64 -11.47
N PHE A 1213 33.99 17.92 -11.86
CA PHE A 1213 34.12 16.55 -12.36
C PHE A 1213 34.60 16.55 -13.81
N HIS A 1214 35.63 15.75 -14.12
CA HIS A 1214 36.11 15.60 -15.50
C HIS A 1214 35.02 15.02 -16.40
N GLN A 1215 34.27 14.03 -15.92
CA GLN A 1215 33.13 13.45 -16.60
C GLN A 1215 31.88 13.67 -15.76
N PRO A 1216 30.83 14.35 -16.28
CA PRO A 1216 29.60 14.57 -15.54
C PRO A 1216 28.90 13.24 -15.22
N PHE A 1217 28.28 13.14 -14.04
CA PHE A 1217 27.41 12.01 -13.71
C PHE A 1217 26.02 12.26 -14.28
N LEU A 1218 25.49 11.31 -15.06
CA LEU A 1218 24.16 11.44 -15.64
C LEU A 1218 23.12 10.83 -14.71
N LEU A 1219 22.15 11.64 -14.31
CA LEU A 1219 21.05 11.26 -13.43
C LEU A 1219 19.71 11.49 -14.12
N GLU A 1220 18.67 10.84 -13.60
CA GLU A 1220 17.28 11.10 -13.99
C GLU A 1220 16.48 11.62 -12.78
N GLY A 1221 15.84 12.78 -12.94
CA GLY A 1221 14.95 13.35 -11.94
C GLY A 1221 13.49 13.27 -12.38
N SER A 1222 12.58 13.06 -11.42
CA SER A 1222 11.13 13.15 -11.65
C SER A 1222 10.60 14.50 -11.19
N VAL A 1223 9.79 15.19 -12.00
CA VAL A 1223 9.15 16.44 -11.59
C VAL A 1223 8.14 16.17 -10.46
N SER A 1224 8.30 16.87 -9.34
CA SER A 1224 7.49 16.74 -8.13
C SER A 1224 7.01 18.10 -7.62
N LEU A 1225 5.86 18.10 -6.95
CA LEU A 1225 5.32 19.25 -6.22
C LEU A 1225 5.25 18.89 -4.73
N TRP A 1226 5.99 19.63 -3.91
CA TRP A 1226 6.06 19.38 -2.47
C TRP A 1226 4.94 20.13 -1.78
N GLU A 1227 3.93 19.41 -1.31
CA GLU A 1227 2.79 19.96 -0.58
C GLU A 1227 3.12 20.10 0.92
N SER A 1228 2.55 21.11 1.60
CA SER A 1228 2.71 21.35 3.04
C SER A 1228 1.86 20.47 3.94
#